data_AF-A0A1G9QWW9-F1
#
_entry.id   AF-A0A1G9QWW9-F1
#
_cell.length_a   1.000
_cell.length_b   1.000
_cell.length_c   1.000
_cell.angle_alpha   90.00
_cell.angle_beta   90.00
_cell.angle_gamma   90.00
#
_symmetry.space_group_name_H-M   'P 1'
#
loop_
_entity.id
_entity.type
_entity.pdbx_description
1 polymer ?
#
loop_
_entity_poly.entity_id
_entity_poly.type
_entity_poly.pdbx_seq_one_letter_code
_entity_poly.pdbx_strand_id
1 'polypeptide(L)'
;MRKKRPLLSALLLAIVAVAAAPEATAQSAPSEKGPLGWATYRQLDGMAALRGPSETRQFSSYDRTGRNNDGFDGKYSCLRQDLTGCVIAERAGAGEIGSIWFTRDEGVVTRTGWIKVELDGRTVLNAQLQDVVDGKLGAPFVWPLVGNRDDTSGGVVIKVPMPFRRSMKVTTQHNPLFHHVVYRSYPDAVGVPTFDPADRATDVVEKLRSFGLADPKPTRPGSHTTRSTTDIEPGATARLAELSGPAQISALRVRLPQVVPGPAVDDDGRAFGAGGSSTFTVAVSPRNSGVRLTRRFDPEIEKQRANLLVDGRPAGQWYHESKIGPMTWADQSVDLAPALTAGKSTLFVRNEFVSSTVDYNEFRYDVHSLVDGAWVRTDVVDLGHNHLSVEAAHGYRVERQQWQGRRHFYYPTDPALVTASDEVLAGARLRITFDGNTTVDAPIGEFFGSGLGEYDVRSLMFAMDPHKDGWYTSWWPMPYAQRAVVEIVNGSGRRITGAAVEVTSAADRAVPERLRANGSLGYFNATHRRSATENGKDWSFVDTVGRGVFYGVTHSMRGKLPLAVEVPRLYLEGDERAYADGLLTPIQHGTGTEDFYEAGWYFRTGAFAMPLAGYPVHEIGGDGCQFDCTGAYRLMVPDAIPFSTGLRFGIEHGPLADVPADYSSTSYWYGQRQSTLRETDRLNPTDLASRAEHGYTAVGETVSAVTSSFEGDNDHSVATSQVTAATGAVGFRIAVEPANSGVQLVRTADQAKAGQQVEVLVDGTVAGTWQQSYGNAEHRWLQDAFTVPAQLSAGKRSLSITLRPVLGSAPWSASGYHVRSFVAPFDPGGVVTRVAPQGMDWSPKDRGPAVRTDRDPISPKKGTTGG
;
A
#
# COMPACT_ATOMS: atom_id res chain seq x y z
N MET A 1 -64.36 70.21 -7.23
CA MET A 1 -64.80 68.94 -6.59
C MET A 1 -64.19 67.75 -7.33
N ARG A 2 -63.78 66.71 -6.60
CA ARG A 2 -63.24 65.40 -7.05
C ARG A 2 -61.91 65.41 -7.83
N LYS A 3 -60.83 65.08 -7.11
CA LYS A 3 -59.48 64.80 -7.63
C LYS A 3 -59.46 63.43 -8.33
N LYS A 4 -59.02 63.39 -9.59
CA LYS A 4 -58.68 62.17 -10.35
C LYS A 4 -57.18 61.89 -10.23
N ARG A 5 -56.83 60.64 -9.90
CA ARG A 5 -55.47 60.07 -9.97
C ARG A 5 -55.23 59.51 -11.38
N PRO A 6 -54.04 59.65 -11.98
CA PRO A 6 -53.64 58.82 -13.12
C PRO A 6 -52.68 57.70 -12.72
N LEU A 7 -52.84 56.59 -13.46
CA LEU A 7 -52.04 55.37 -13.44
C LEU A 7 -50.57 55.64 -13.80
N LEU A 8 -49.65 54.91 -13.16
CA LEU A 8 -48.30 54.67 -13.66
C LEU A 8 -48.07 53.16 -13.75
N SER A 9 -47.70 52.73 -14.96
CA SER A 9 -47.33 51.37 -15.34
C SER A 9 -46.04 50.93 -14.67
N ALA A 10 -46.01 49.71 -14.13
CA ALA A 10 -44.83 49.07 -13.56
C ALA A 10 -44.01 48.37 -14.66
N LEU A 11 -42.73 48.73 -14.76
CA LEU A 11 -41.73 48.05 -15.58
C LEU A 11 -41.02 47.02 -14.68
N LEU A 12 -41.13 45.71 -14.99
CA LEU A 12 -40.34 44.68 -14.32
C LEU A 12 -38.88 44.74 -14.81
N LEU A 13 -37.94 44.98 -13.89
CA LEU A 13 -36.50 44.80 -14.12
C LEU A 13 -36.13 43.36 -13.76
N ALA A 14 -35.63 42.60 -14.73
CA ALA A 14 -35.02 41.28 -14.51
C ALA A 14 -33.62 41.46 -13.90
N ILE A 15 -33.40 40.96 -12.69
CA ILE A 15 -32.08 40.88 -12.05
C ILE A 15 -31.40 39.61 -12.57
N VAL A 16 -30.34 39.77 -13.35
CA VAL A 16 -29.43 38.68 -13.71
C VAL A 16 -28.52 38.42 -12.51
N ALA A 17 -28.73 37.32 -11.81
CA ALA A 17 -27.80 36.83 -10.79
C ALA A 17 -26.58 36.21 -11.48
N VAL A 18 -25.44 36.91 -11.43
CA VAL A 18 -24.14 36.34 -11.82
C VAL A 18 -23.73 35.39 -10.71
N ALA A 19 -23.78 34.09 -10.97
CA ALA A 19 -23.23 33.07 -10.07
C ALA A 19 -21.70 33.21 -10.06
N ALA A 20 -21.14 33.64 -8.94
CA ALA A 20 -19.71 33.60 -8.71
C ALA A 20 -19.26 32.12 -8.67
N ALA A 21 -18.28 31.78 -9.49
CA ALA A 21 -17.60 30.48 -9.42
C ALA A 21 -16.97 30.32 -8.02
N PRO A 22 -16.97 29.11 -7.44
CA PRO A 22 -16.33 28.88 -6.15
C PRO A 22 -14.83 29.16 -6.30
N GLU A 23 -14.33 30.12 -5.51
CA GLU A 23 -12.91 30.39 -5.40
C GLU A 23 -12.18 29.10 -5.04
N ALA A 24 -11.20 28.72 -5.86
CA ALA A 24 -10.27 27.65 -5.57
C ALA A 24 -9.62 27.94 -4.22
N THR A 25 -9.96 27.14 -3.21
CA THR A 25 -9.33 27.18 -1.89
C THR A 25 -7.82 27.09 -2.06
N ALA A 26 -7.10 28.13 -1.64
CA ALA A 26 -5.65 28.16 -1.62
C ALA A 26 -5.11 26.88 -0.97
N GLN A 27 -4.30 26.12 -1.70
CA GLN A 27 -3.56 24.98 -1.16
C GLN A 27 -2.72 25.48 0.03
N SER A 28 -3.16 25.18 1.24
CA SER A 28 -2.36 25.35 2.45
C SER A 28 -1.06 24.57 2.28
N ALA A 29 0.07 25.16 2.68
CA ALA A 29 1.35 24.45 2.71
C ALA A 29 1.17 23.06 3.34
N PRO A 30 1.84 22.01 2.83
CA PRO A 30 1.72 20.66 3.38
C PRO A 30 2.01 20.70 4.88
N SER A 31 1.06 20.20 5.67
CA SER A 31 1.28 19.96 7.10
C SER A 31 2.53 19.10 7.28
N GLU A 32 3.32 19.35 8.33
CA GLU A 32 4.41 18.43 8.72
C GLU A 32 3.90 17.01 8.95
N LYS A 33 2.60 16.85 9.22
CA LYS A 33 1.91 15.56 9.34
C LYS A 33 1.61 14.91 7.98
N GLY A 34 2.03 15.46 6.83
CA GLY A 34 1.63 14.95 5.51
C GLY A 34 0.13 15.11 5.23
N PRO A 35 -0.37 14.49 4.13
CA PRO A 35 -1.80 14.50 3.83
C PRO A 35 -2.59 13.70 4.88
N LEU A 36 -3.83 14.12 5.12
CA LEU A 36 -4.76 13.55 6.13
C LEU A 36 -6.15 13.33 5.52
N GLY A 37 -6.84 12.28 5.94
CA GLY A 37 -8.15 11.89 5.45
C GLY A 37 -8.14 11.73 3.94
N TRP A 38 -9.16 12.27 3.28
CA TRP A 38 -9.28 12.23 1.83
C TRP A 38 -8.17 12.99 1.08
N ALA A 39 -7.43 13.88 1.75
CA ALA A 39 -6.27 14.54 1.13
C ALA A 39 -5.21 13.53 0.68
N THR A 40 -5.12 12.37 1.33
CA THR A 40 -4.20 11.27 0.98
C THR A 40 -4.39 10.80 -0.47
N TYR A 41 -5.63 10.75 -0.96
CA TYR A 41 -5.93 10.38 -2.35
C TYR A 41 -6.09 11.59 -3.28
N ARG A 42 -6.36 12.78 -2.73
CA ARG A 42 -6.51 14.01 -3.52
C ARG A 42 -5.17 14.67 -3.88
N GLN A 43 -4.14 14.50 -3.05
CA GLN A 43 -2.84 15.20 -3.15
C GLN A 43 -1.67 14.25 -3.50
N LEU A 44 -1.90 13.29 -4.40
CA LEU A 44 -0.88 12.32 -4.84
C LEU A 44 0.29 12.97 -5.60
N ASP A 45 0.15 14.20 -6.08
CA ASP A 45 1.24 15.03 -6.62
C ASP A 45 2.23 15.52 -5.57
N GLY A 46 1.83 15.50 -4.29
CA GLY A 46 2.64 15.89 -3.15
C GLY A 46 3.40 14.74 -2.45
N MET A 47 3.38 13.51 -2.98
CA MET A 47 3.96 12.33 -2.30
C MET A 47 5.44 12.46 -1.95
N ALA A 48 6.18 13.29 -2.69
CA ALA A 48 7.60 13.59 -2.43
C ALA A 48 7.85 14.41 -1.15
N ALA A 49 6.79 14.92 -0.50
CA ALA A 49 6.90 15.65 0.75
C ALA A 49 7.42 14.75 1.88
N LEU A 50 8.52 15.17 2.49
CA LEU A 50 9.01 14.60 3.73
C LEU A 50 8.04 14.92 4.86
N ARG A 51 7.98 14.03 5.86
CA ARG A 51 7.09 14.19 7.01
C ARG A 51 7.92 14.56 8.24
N GLY A 52 7.33 15.38 9.09
CA GLY A 52 7.87 15.76 10.38
C GLY A 52 7.65 14.67 11.44
N PRO A 53 7.51 15.04 12.72
CA PRO A 53 7.43 14.10 13.85
C PRO A 53 6.12 13.29 13.84
N SER A 54 6.02 12.25 13.01
CA SER A 54 4.87 11.36 12.94
C SER A 54 5.35 9.92 12.84
N GLU A 55 4.57 8.99 13.38
CA GLU A 55 4.89 7.55 13.34
C GLU A 55 3.71 6.77 12.78
N THR A 56 4.00 5.83 11.88
CA THR A 56 3.04 4.83 11.40
C THR A 56 3.26 3.53 12.17
N ARG A 57 2.20 2.94 12.72
CA ARG A 57 2.25 1.72 13.53
C ARG A 57 1.12 0.76 13.14
N GLN A 58 1.25 -0.52 13.53
CA GLN A 58 0.26 -1.57 13.28
C GLN A 58 -0.20 -2.19 14.60
N PHE A 59 -1.51 -2.44 14.69
CA PHE A 59 -2.03 -3.52 15.52
C PHE A 59 -2.27 -4.74 14.64
N SER A 60 -1.76 -5.91 15.01
CA SER A 60 -2.04 -7.17 14.33
C SER A 60 -2.28 -8.31 15.32
N SER A 61 -2.67 -9.46 14.80
CA SER A 61 -2.84 -10.72 15.54
C SER A 61 -1.57 -11.56 15.68
N TYR A 62 -0.40 -11.03 15.28
CA TYR A 62 0.89 -11.74 15.26
C TYR A 62 1.18 -12.56 16.53
N ASP A 63 1.91 -13.66 16.34
CA ASP A 63 2.33 -14.55 17.39
C ASP A 63 3.38 -13.88 18.27
N ARG A 64 2.97 -13.57 19.50
CA ARG A 64 3.86 -12.96 20.50
C ARG A 64 5.02 -13.86 20.91
N THR A 65 5.03 -15.14 20.54
CA THR A 65 6.15 -16.05 20.81
C THR A 65 7.26 -16.01 19.75
N GLY A 66 7.10 -15.20 18.69
CA GLY A 66 8.03 -15.17 17.54
C GLY A 66 7.96 -16.44 16.70
N ARG A 67 6.75 -17.01 16.58
CA ARG A 67 6.44 -18.22 15.83
C ARG A 67 5.28 -17.95 14.88
N ASN A 68 4.54 -18.98 14.43
CA ASN A 68 3.55 -18.84 13.35
C ASN A 68 2.08 -18.99 13.80
N ASN A 69 1.73 -18.73 15.06
CA ASN A 69 0.33 -18.74 15.50
C ASN A 69 -0.31 -17.33 15.44
N ASP A 70 -0.31 -16.72 14.27
CA ASP A 70 -0.68 -15.32 14.03
C ASP A 70 -2.19 -15.07 13.98
N GLY A 71 -2.98 -16.10 14.24
CA GLY A 71 -4.44 -16.05 14.15
C GLY A 71 -5.12 -17.41 14.12
N PHE A 72 -4.36 -18.51 13.94
CA PHE A 72 -4.92 -19.87 13.77
C PHE A 72 -5.84 -20.30 14.92
N ASP A 73 -5.45 -20.07 16.18
CA ASP A 73 -6.30 -20.33 17.35
C ASP A 73 -6.98 -19.06 17.92
N GLY A 74 -6.64 -17.89 17.37
CA GLY A 74 -7.12 -16.59 17.80
C GLY A 74 -6.57 -16.08 19.15
N LYS A 75 -5.57 -16.74 19.75
CA LYS A 75 -5.03 -16.41 21.08
C LYS A 75 -4.56 -14.96 21.19
N TYR A 76 -4.02 -14.42 20.10
CA TYR A 76 -3.34 -13.13 20.04
C TYR A 76 -4.15 -12.02 19.36
N SER A 77 -5.32 -12.36 18.82
CA SER A 77 -6.16 -11.49 18.00
C SER A 77 -6.87 -10.38 18.78
N CYS A 78 -7.15 -10.57 20.07
CA CYS A 78 -7.78 -9.55 20.89
C CYS A 78 -6.74 -8.89 21.79
N LEU A 79 -6.69 -7.55 21.82
CA LEU A 79 -6.00 -6.80 22.86
C LEU A 79 -6.61 -7.11 24.23
N ARG A 80 -7.94 -7.12 24.27
CA ARG A 80 -8.76 -7.48 25.43
C ARG A 80 -10.19 -7.78 25.00
N GLN A 81 -10.91 -8.51 25.84
CA GLN A 81 -12.37 -8.66 25.73
C GLN A 81 -13.03 -7.55 26.57
N ASP A 82 -14.05 -6.89 26.03
CA ASP A 82 -14.96 -6.04 26.80
C ASP A 82 -16.40 -6.54 26.70
N LEU A 83 -17.35 -5.84 27.36
CA LEU A 83 -18.76 -6.21 27.34
C LEU A 83 -19.38 -6.20 25.93
N THR A 84 -18.74 -5.52 24.98
CA THR A 84 -19.22 -5.37 23.60
C THR A 84 -18.54 -6.34 22.63
N GLY A 85 -17.29 -6.75 22.88
CA GLY A 85 -16.63 -7.76 22.05
C GLY A 85 -15.10 -7.77 22.19
N CYS A 86 -14.45 -8.22 21.12
CA CYS A 86 -12.99 -8.28 21.00
C CYS A 86 -12.46 -6.91 20.57
N VAL A 87 -11.74 -6.22 21.46
CA VAL A 87 -11.02 -4.98 21.11
C VAL A 87 -9.72 -5.37 20.39
N ILE A 88 -9.54 -4.89 19.16
CA ILE A 88 -8.41 -5.26 18.30
C ILE A 88 -7.40 -4.12 18.12
N ALA A 89 -7.85 -2.87 18.28
CA ALA A 89 -6.99 -1.70 18.27
C ALA A 89 -7.53 -0.65 19.25
N GLU A 90 -6.65 -0.06 20.06
CA GLU A 90 -7.02 1.01 21.01
C GLU A 90 -5.84 1.95 21.23
N ARG A 91 -6.09 3.25 21.09
CA ARG A 91 -5.07 4.29 21.25
C ARG A 91 -5.66 5.61 21.73
N ALA A 92 -4.90 6.30 22.58
CA ALA A 92 -5.08 7.70 22.93
C ALA A 92 -4.16 8.65 22.12
N GLY A 93 -4.57 9.90 21.97
CA GLY A 93 -3.87 10.94 21.21
C GLY A 93 -4.40 11.10 19.78
N ALA A 94 -3.86 12.10 19.07
CA ALA A 94 -4.24 12.37 17.69
C ALA A 94 -3.63 11.35 16.73
N GLY A 95 -4.37 11.00 15.67
CA GLY A 95 -3.95 10.01 14.70
C GLY A 95 -4.92 9.84 13.54
N GLU A 96 -4.70 8.80 12.75
CA GLU A 96 -5.53 8.41 11.61
C GLU A 96 -5.43 6.92 11.36
N ILE A 97 -6.56 6.21 11.24
CA ILE A 97 -6.57 4.86 10.67
C ILE A 97 -6.33 4.98 9.17
N GLY A 98 -5.31 4.30 8.65
CA GLY A 98 -4.98 4.30 7.21
C GLY A 98 -5.41 3.02 6.48
N SER A 99 -5.43 1.88 7.18
CA SER A 99 -5.78 0.58 6.60
C SER A 99 -6.32 -0.37 7.68
N ILE A 100 -7.33 -1.15 7.34
CA ILE A 100 -7.75 -2.32 8.10
C ILE A 100 -7.83 -3.51 7.16
N TRP A 101 -7.29 -4.65 7.57
CA TRP A 101 -7.36 -5.92 6.84
C TRP A 101 -7.79 -7.05 7.78
N PHE A 102 -8.47 -8.05 7.22
CA PHE A 102 -8.81 -9.30 7.91
C PHE A 102 -8.70 -10.49 6.95
N THR A 103 -8.46 -11.68 7.51
CA THR A 103 -8.93 -12.92 6.89
C THR A 103 -9.48 -13.88 7.93
N ARG A 104 -10.51 -14.62 7.51
CA ARG A 104 -11.15 -15.67 8.29
C ARG A 104 -11.98 -16.53 7.35
N ASP A 105 -12.00 -17.83 7.59
CA ASP A 105 -12.86 -18.77 6.85
C ASP A 105 -12.74 -18.57 5.33
N GLU A 106 -11.50 -18.55 4.87
CA GLU A 106 -11.17 -18.36 3.45
C GLU A 106 -11.66 -17.00 2.89
N GLY A 107 -11.59 -15.96 3.73
CA GLY A 107 -12.02 -14.59 3.44
C GLY A 107 -13.51 -14.31 3.70
N VAL A 108 -14.29 -15.30 4.15
CA VAL A 108 -15.70 -15.11 4.55
C VAL A 108 -15.77 -14.67 6.02
N VAL A 109 -15.84 -13.37 6.24
CA VAL A 109 -15.71 -12.76 7.57
C VAL A 109 -17.02 -12.66 8.36
N THR A 110 -18.09 -13.33 7.93
CA THR A 110 -19.40 -13.32 8.62
C THR A 110 -19.32 -13.77 10.08
N ARG A 111 -18.46 -14.74 10.41
CA ARG A 111 -18.29 -15.23 11.79
C ARG A 111 -17.54 -14.28 12.72
N THR A 112 -16.87 -13.27 12.18
CA THR A 112 -16.33 -12.15 12.98
C THR A 112 -17.46 -11.26 13.52
N GLY A 113 -18.63 -11.30 12.87
CA GLY A 113 -19.81 -10.50 13.23
C GLY A 113 -19.67 -9.06 12.81
N TRP A 114 -20.18 -8.14 13.63
CA TRP A 114 -20.03 -6.70 13.37
C TRP A 114 -18.61 -6.19 13.65
N ILE A 115 -18.24 -5.13 12.93
CA ILE A 115 -17.13 -4.25 13.25
C ILE A 115 -17.67 -2.90 13.74
N LYS A 116 -17.07 -2.36 14.80
CA LYS A 116 -17.36 -1.05 15.35
C LYS A 116 -16.07 -0.23 15.44
N VAL A 117 -16.09 0.97 14.85
CA VAL A 117 -15.01 1.96 14.95
C VAL A 117 -15.51 3.16 15.73
N GLU A 118 -14.82 3.47 16.83
CA GLU A 118 -15.09 4.61 17.69
C GLU A 118 -13.92 5.59 17.65
N LEU A 119 -14.18 6.81 17.22
CA LEU A 119 -13.20 7.90 17.14
C LEU A 119 -13.65 9.05 18.02
N ASP A 120 -12.78 9.55 18.88
CA ASP A 120 -13.05 10.69 19.77
C ASP A 120 -14.33 10.52 20.63
N GLY A 121 -14.64 9.26 21.01
CA GLY A 121 -15.84 8.91 21.77
C GLY A 121 -17.13 8.80 20.94
N ARG A 122 -17.05 8.89 19.60
CA ARG A 122 -18.18 8.73 18.68
C ARG A 122 -18.01 7.47 17.83
N THR A 123 -19.07 6.68 17.71
CA THR A 123 -19.14 5.59 16.72
C THR A 123 -19.24 6.19 15.32
N VAL A 124 -18.31 5.83 14.43
CA VAL A 124 -18.27 6.29 13.03
C VAL A 124 -18.53 5.15 12.03
N LEU A 125 -18.36 3.91 12.45
CA LEU A 125 -18.75 2.71 11.72
C LEU A 125 -19.30 1.69 12.72
N ASN A 126 -20.44 1.08 12.42
CA ASN A 126 -21.01 -0.04 13.17
C ASN A 126 -21.94 -0.84 12.25
N ALA A 127 -21.43 -1.93 11.69
CA ALA A 127 -22.14 -2.77 10.74
C ALA A 127 -21.57 -4.18 10.72
N GLN A 128 -22.27 -5.13 10.10
CA GLN A 128 -21.72 -6.46 9.82
C GLN A 128 -20.45 -6.30 9.00
N LEU A 129 -19.33 -6.90 9.44
CA LEU A 129 -18.05 -6.73 8.75
C LEU A 129 -18.15 -7.19 7.29
N GLN A 130 -18.86 -8.29 7.04
CA GLN A 130 -19.13 -8.78 5.67
C GLN A 130 -19.83 -7.72 4.81
N ASP A 131 -20.86 -7.04 5.34
CA ASP A 131 -21.59 -6.03 4.56
C ASP A 131 -20.75 -4.77 4.28
N VAL A 132 -19.80 -4.44 5.17
CA VAL A 132 -18.85 -3.35 4.95
C VAL A 132 -17.93 -3.70 3.78
N VAL A 133 -17.31 -4.89 3.81
CA VAL A 133 -16.31 -5.28 2.80
C VAL A 133 -16.92 -5.67 1.46
N ASP A 134 -18.19 -6.09 1.45
CA ASP A 134 -19.01 -6.26 0.23
C ASP A 134 -19.45 -4.92 -0.39
N GLY A 135 -19.14 -3.78 0.25
CA GLY A 135 -19.51 -2.46 -0.24
C GLY A 135 -21.00 -2.12 -0.12
N LYS A 136 -21.79 -2.89 0.65
CA LYS A 136 -23.25 -2.71 0.76
C LYS A 136 -23.68 -1.44 1.47
N LEU A 137 -22.78 -0.82 2.24
CA LEU A 137 -23.06 0.45 2.90
C LEU A 137 -23.03 1.64 1.90
N GLY A 138 -22.47 1.43 0.71
CA GLY A 138 -22.27 2.49 -0.28
C GLY A 138 -21.15 3.45 0.13
N ALA A 139 -20.93 4.46 -0.72
CA ALA A 139 -19.81 5.38 -0.57
C ALA A 139 -19.82 6.10 0.81
N PRO A 140 -18.68 6.16 1.53
CA PRO A 140 -17.33 5.80 1.05
C PRO A 140 -16.95 4.32 1.21
N PHE A 141 -17.76 3.49 1.86
CA PHE A 141 -17.55 2.05 2.03
C PHE A 141 -18.04 1.28 0.80
N VAL A 142 -17.41 1.53 -0.35
CA VAL A 142 -17.71 0.88 -1.62
C VAL A 142 -16.41 0.61 -2.37
N TRP A 143 -16.39 -0.41 -3.23
CA TRP A 143 -15.23 -0.72 -4.06
C TRP A 143 -14.75 0.50 -4.87
N PRO A 144 -13.44 0.80 -4.90
CA PRO A 144 -12.32 -0.01 -4.38
C PRO A 144 -11.79 0.43 -3.00
N LEU A 145 -12.52 1.26 -2.25
CA LEU A 145 -12.12 1.65 -0.87
C LEU A 145 -12.39 0.54 0.16
N VAL A 146 -13.22 -0.43 -0.20
CA VAL A 146 -13.36 -1.71 0.49
C VAL A 146 -13.23 -2.82 -0.55
N GLY A 147 -12.82 -4.00 -0.12
CA GLY A 147 -12.73 -5.18 -0.98
C GLY A 147 -12.99 -6.44 -0.18
N ASN A 148 -13.72 -7.37 -0.76
CA ASN A 148 -13.98 -8.67 -0.16
C ASN A 148 -12.96 -9.73 -0.65
N ARG A 149 -13.20 -11.00 -0.29
CA ARG A 149 -12.31 -12.11 -0.63
C ARG A 149 -12.09 -12.31 -2.13
N ASP A 150 -13.06 -11.92 -2.95
CA ASP A 150 -13.01 -12.11 -4.38
C ASP A 150 -12.21 -10.95 -5.02
N ASP A 151 -12.32 -9.74 -4.44
CA ASP A 151 -11.53 -8.57 -4.83
C ASP A 151 -10.04 -8.65 -4.46
N THR A 152 -9.70 -9.31 -3.34
CA THR A 152 -8.32 -9.37 -2.82
C THR A 152 -7.76 -10.78 -2.67
N SER A 153 -8.44 -11.78 -3.20
CA SER A 153 -7.97 -13.17 -3.15
C SER A 153 -7.73 -13.74 -1.76
N GLY A 154 -8.82 -13.82 -0.99
CA GLY A 154 -8.89 -14.51 0.31
C GLY A 154 -8.75 -13.60 1.53
N GLY A 155 -8.43 -12.32 1.33
CA GLY A 155 -8.46 -11.28 2.37
C GLY A 155 -9.70 -10.41 2.28
N VAL A 156 -9.85 -9.45 3.19
CA VAL A 156 -10.83 -8.36 3.05
C VAL A 156 -10.22 -7.06 3.58
N VAL A 157 -10.56 -5.93 2.98
CA VAL A 157 -9.92 -4.64 3.28
C VAL A 157 -10.89 -3.48 3.50
N ILE A 158 -10.46 -2.52 4.32
CA ILE A 158 -11.06 -1.19 4.46
C ILE A 158 -9.94 -0.13 4.33
N LYS A 159 -10.02 0.69 3.29
CA LYS A 159 -9.06 1.74 2.90
C LYS A 159 -9.61 3.16 3.06
N VAL A 160 -10.69 3.30 3.82
CA VAL A 160 -11.25 4.61 4.20
C VAL A 160 -10.35 5.22 5.27
N PRO A 161 -9.70 6.38 5.03
CA PRO A 161 -8.85 7.03 6.01
C PRO A 161 -9.71 7.70 7.09
N MET A 162 -9.48 7.37 8.36
CA MET A 162 -10.33 7.84 9.46
C MET A 162 -9.50 8.62 10.50
N PRO A 163 -9.32 9.95 10.31
CA PRO A 163 -8.59 10.79 11.24
C PRO A 163 -9.36 11.05 12.54
N PHE A 164 -8.62 11.12 13.65
CA PHE A 164 -9.13 11.32 15.00
C PHE A 164 -8.22 12.22 15.83
N ARG A 165 -8.79 13.01 16.74
CA ARG A 165 -8.06 14.06 17.47
C ARG A 165 -7.62 13.65 18.86
N ARG A 166 -8.27 12.65 19.46
CA ARG A 166 -8.15 12.27 20.88
C ARG A 166 -8.03 10.78 21.08
N SER A 167 -8.79 9.97 20.35
CA SER A 167 -8.76 8.53 20.55
C SER A 167 -9.32 7.73 19.38
N MET A 168 -8.88 6.47 19.31
CA MET A 168 -9.35 5.44 18.40
C MET A 168 -9.56 4.15 19.16
N LYS A 169 -10.71 3.49 18.94
CA LYS A 169 -10.96 2.11 19.35
C LYS A 169 -11.67 1.35 18.23
N VAL A 170 -11.15 0.17 17.89
CA VAL A 170 -11.75 -0.75 16.92
C VAL A 170 -12.10 -2.04 17.65
N THR A 171 -13.35 -2.46 17.51
CA THR A 171 -13.91 -3.64 18.19
C THR A 171 -14.65 -4.51 17.17
N THR A 172 -14.48 -5.82 17.28
CA THR A 172 -15.28 -6.82 16.55
C THR A 172 -16.19 -7.57 17.53
N GLN A 173 -17.34 -8.03 17.06
CA GLN A 173 -18.28 -8.78 17.89
C GLN A 173 -17.66 -10.07 18.43
N HIS A 174 -16.92 -10.77 17.57
CA HIS A 174 -16.23 -12.01 17.89
C HIS A 174 -14.76 -11.89 17.54
N ASN A 175 -13.94 -12.77 18.11
CA ASN A 175 -12.51 -12.85 17.78
C ASN A 175 -12.35 -13.00 16.25
N PRO A 176 -11.61 -12.10 15.57
CA PRO A 176 -11.52 -12.10 14.12
C PRO A 176 -10.56 -13.16 13.55
N LEU A 177 -9.76 -13.84 14.38
CA LEU A 177 -8.57 -14.58 13.98
C LEU A 177 -7.49 -13.63 13.43
N PHE A 178 -7.34 -13.51 12.11
CA PHE A 178 -6.30 -12.70 11.50
C PHE A 178 -6.78 -11.27 11.25
N HIS A 179 -5.98 -10.27 11.63
CA HIS A 179 -6.29 -8.88 11.33
C HIS A 179 -5.04 -7.99 11.38
N HIS A 180 -5.08 -6.90 10.61
CA HIS A 180 -4.18 -5.75 10.75
C HIS A 180 -5.01 -4.46 10.86
N VAL A 181 -4.61 -3.54 11.75
CA VAL A 181 -5.10 -2.16 11.82
C VAL A 181 -3.88 -1.25 11.79
N VAL A 182 -3.61 -0.64 10.63
CA VAL A 182 -2.49 0.28 10.44
C VAL A 182 -2.96 1.70 10.66
N TYR A 183 -2.24 2.44 11.50
CA TYR A 183 -2.58 3.80 11.87
C TYR A 183 -1.35 4.69 11.92
N ARG A 184 -1.60 5.99 11.77
CA ARG A 184 -0.63 7.06 11.91
C ARG A 184 -0.89 7.79 13.21
N SER A 185 0.17 8.24 13.86
CA SER A 185 0.11 8.99 15.11
C SER A 185 0.83 10.32 15.00
N TYR A 186 0.25 11.30 15.68
CA TYR A 186 0.72 12.68 15.64
C TYR A 186 1.04 13.19 17.06
N PRO A 187 1.99 14.14 17.20
CA PRO A 187 2.37 14.70 18.50
C PRO A 187 1.24 15.54 19.11
N ASP A 188 0.41 16.13 18.26
CA ASP A 188 -0.71 16.98 18.66
C ASP A 188 -1.87 16.86 17.66
N ALA A 189 -3.03 17.39 18.05
CA ALA A 189 -4.24 17.43 17.24
C ALA A 189 -4.33 18.65 16.30
N VAL A 190 -3.32 19.53 16.25
CA VAL A 190 -3.36 20.74 15.42
C VAL A 190 -3.39 20.34 13.94
N GLY A 191 -4.38 20.83 13.20
CA GLY A 191 -4.56 20.47 11.79
C GLY A 191 -5.07 19.05 11.51
N VAL A 192 -5.35 18.24 12.55
CA VAL A 192 -5.95 16.91 12.37
C VAL A 192 -7.47 17.03 12.30
N PRO A 193 -8.11 16.72 11.15
CA PRO A 193 -9.57 16.77 11.04
C PRO A 193 -10.21 15.65 11.87
N THR A 194 -11.49 15.80 12.21
CA THR A 194 -12.30 14.69 12.70
C THR A 194 -12.93 14.00 11.50
N PHE A 195 -12.90 12.67 11.45
CA PHE A 195 -13.55 11.90 10.40
C PHE A 195 -15.05 12.21 10.32
N ASP A 196 -15.54 12.52 9.12
CA ASP A 196 -16.94 12.70 8.82
C ASP A 196 -17.48 11.47 8.08
N PRO A 197 -18.26 10.58 8.72
CA PRO A 197 -18.83 9.41 8.07
C PRO A 197 -19.91 9.76 7.02
N ALA A 198 -20.36 11.01 6.94
CA ALA A 198 -21.30 11.46 5.91
C ALA A 198 -20.63 11.86 4.59
N ASP A 199 -19.31 12.10 4.58
CA ASP A 199 -18.57 12.38 3.34
C ASP A 199 -18.48 11.09 2.50
N ARG A 200 -19.17 11.10 1.36
CA ARG A 200 -19.19 9.99 0.42
C ARG A 200 -17.90 9.82 -0.36
N ALA A 201 -17.06 10.87 -0.44
CA ALA A 201 -15.80 10.90 -1.19
C ALA A 201 -15.91 10.34 -2.62
N THR A 202 -16.97 10.71 -3.35
CA THR A 202 -17.25 10.18 -4.69
C THR A 202 -16.13 10.48 -5.68
N ASP A 203 -15.49 11.66 -5.57
CA ASP A 203 -14.33 12.04 -6.36
C ASP A 203 -13.12 11.10 -6.14
N VAL A 204 -12.93 10.63 -4.90
CA VAL A 204 -11.88 9.66 -4.55
C VAL A 204 -12.25 8.28 -5.08
N VAL A 205 -13.50 7.85 -4.92
CA VAL A 205 -13.97 6.55 -5.46
C VAL A 205 -13.78 6.51 -6.97
N GLU A 206 -14.23 7.53 -7.71
CA GLU A 206 -14.07 7.62 -9.17
C GLU A 206 -12.60 7.60 -9.58
N LYS A 207 -11.75 8.38 -8.92
CA LYS A 207 -10.30 8.38 -9.17
C LYS A 207 -9.68 7.00 -8.94
N LEU A 208 -10.04 6.33 -7.85
CA LEU A 208 -9.46 5.03 -7.52
C LEU A 208 -9.96 3.93 -8.45
N ARG A 209 -11.12 4.08 -9.11
CA ARG A 209 -11.60 3.12 -10.13
C ARG A 209 -10.82 3.18 -11.43
N SER A 210 -10.15 4.29 -11.73
CA SER A 210 -9.26 4.42 -12.89
C SER A 210 -7.81 3.96 -12.63
N PHE A 211 -7.57 3.23 -11.54
CA PHE A 211 -6.24 2.71 -11.21
C PHE A 211 -5.69 1.84 -12.36
N GLY A 212 -4.40 1.97 -12.65
CA GLY A 212 -3.73 1.31 -13.77
C GLY A 212 -4.07 1.88 -15.16
N LEU A 213 -5.01 2.80 -15.27
CA LEU A 213 -5.52 3.31 -16.56
C LEU A 213 -5.28 4.80 -16.77
N ALA A 214 -5.29 5.58 -15.69
CA ALA A 214 -5.12 7.03 -15.74
C ALA A 214 -4.15 7.53 -14.67
N ASP A 215 -3.52 8.67 -14.94
CA ASP A 215 -2.76 9.39 -13.92
C ASP A 215 -3.71 9.84 -12.79
N PRO A 216 -3.53 9.38 -11.53
CA PRO A 216 -4.44 9.73 -10.44
C PRO A 216 -4.19 11.15 -9.88
N LYS A 217 -3.16 11.84 -10.38
CA LYS A 217 -2.75 13.17 -9.95
C LYS A 217 -3.41 14.26 -10.80
N PRO A 218 -3.63 15.46 -10.26
CA PRO A 218 -4.04 16.61 -11.07
C PRO A 218 -3.02 16.89 -12.19
N THR A 219 -3.51 17.26 -13.37
CA THR A 219 -2.64 17.70 -14.48
C THR A 219 -1.91 18.98 -14.07
N ARG A 220 -0.58 19.01 -14.28
CA ARG A 220 0.24 20.19 -13.99
C ARG A 220 0.23 21.18 -15.16
N PRO A 221 0.05 22.49 -14.92
CA PRO A 221 0.19 23.50 -15.96
C PRO A 221 1.59 23.48 -16.57
N GLY A 222 1.67 23.62 -17.89
CA GLY A 222 2.95 23.63 -18.60
C GLY A 222 3.66 22.27 -18.66
N SER A 223 2.96 21.16 -18.36
CA SER A 223 3.48 19.82 -18.60
C SER A 223 3.81 19.62 -20.08
N HIS A 224 4.96 19.00 -20.32
CA HIS A 224 5.43 18.63 -21.65
C HIS A 224 5.92 17.17 -21.63
N THR A 225 5.61 16.43 -22.70
CA THR A 225 6.05 15.04 -22.88
C THR A 225 7.12 14.97 -23.96
N THR A 226 8.30 14.47 -23.61
CA THR A 226 9.35 14.12 -24.58
C THR A 226 9.29 12.64 -24.88
N ARG A 227 9.42 12.26 -26.15
CA ARG A 227 9.50 10.87 -26.60
C ARG A 227 10.85 10.59 -27.25
N SER A 228 11.45 9.46 -26.92
CA SER A 228 12.65 8.93 -27.57
C SER A 228 12.45 7.46 -27.91
N THR A 229 13.06 7.00 -29.00
CA THR A 229 13.05 5.59 -29.42
C THR A 229 14.44 5.22 -29.92
N THR A 230 14.98 4.09 -29.46
CA THR A 230 16.27 3.58 -29.94
C THR A 230 16.38 2.07 -29.79
N ASP A 231 17.28 1.48 -30.56
CA ASP A 231 17.80 0.15 -30.30
C ASP A 231 18.90 0.22 -29.24
N ILE A 232 19.06 -0.85 -28.44
CA ILE A 232 20.05 -0.94 -27.37
C ILE A 232 20.72 -2.31 -27.45
N GLU A 233 22.00 -2.32 -27.80
CA GLU A 233 22.80 -3.55 -27.85
C GLU A 233 23.01 -4.16 -26.45
N PRO A 234 23.24 -5.48 -26.34
CA PRO A 234 23.62 -6.12 -25.08
C PRO A 234 24.79 -5.41 -24.40
N GLY A 235 24.67 -5.15 -23.09
CA GLY A 235 25.67 -4.42 -22.30
C GLY A 235 25.72 -2.91 -22.53
N ALA A 236 24.98 -2.36 -23.51
CA ALA A 236 24.96 -0.94 -23.77
C ALA A 236 23.98 -0.19 -22.84
N THR A 237 24.20 1.11 -22.71
CA THR A 237 23.28 2.04 -22.04
C THR A 237 22.77 3.05 -23.06
N ALA A 238 21.45 3.23 -23.12
CA ALA A 238 20.82 4.28 -23.91
C ALA A 238 20.28 5.37 -23.01
N ARG A 239 20.69 6.62 -23.28
CA ARG A 239 20.13 7.82 -22.66
C ARG A 239 18.93 8.29 -23.45
N LEU A 240 17.75 8.15 -22.87
CA LEU A 240 16.47 8.34 -23.56
C LEU A 240 15.82 9.69 -23.24
N ALA A 241 16.11 10.26 -22.08
CA ALA A 241 15.75 11.64 -21.79
C ALA A 241 16.83 12.32 -20.95
N GLU A 242 17.02 13.60 -21.22
CA GLU A 242 17.82 14.48 -20.39
C GLU A 242 17.06 15.79 -20.21
N LEU A 243 16.66 16.05 -18.96
CA LEU A 243 15.86 17.20 -18.60
C LEU A 243 16.74 18.17 -17.80
N SER A 244 16.65 19.45 -18.12
CA SER A 244 17.45 20.51 -17.50
C SER A 244 16.56 21.58 -16.87
N GLY A 245 17.04 22.14 -15.77
CA GLY A 245 16.33 23.13 -14.97
C GLY A 245 15.43 22.50 -13.89
N PRO A 246 14.92 23.34 -12.98
CA PRO A 246 14.12 22.89 -11.85
C PRO A 246 12.72 22.45 -12.28
N ALA A 247 12.37 21.20 -11.99
CA ALA A 247 11.15 20.59 -12.49
C ALA A 247 10.77 19.33 -11.72
N GLN A 248 9.65 18.73 -12.11
CA GLN A 248 9.19 17.44 -11.62
C GLN A 248 8.75 16.56 -12.81
N ILE A 249 9.26 15.33 -12.88
CA ILE A 249 8.68 14.29 -13.74
C ILE A 249 7.36 13.85 -13.10
N SER A 250 6.26 13.91 -13.84
CA SER A 250 4.92 13.50 -13.38
C SER A 250 4.48 12.14 -13.92
N ALA A 251 5.05 11.72 -15.05
CA ALA A 251 4.83 10.40 -15.60
C ALA A 251 6.03 9.94 -16.44
N LEU A 252 6.27 8.62 -16.42
CA LEU A 252 7.26 7.92 -17.23
C LEU A 252 6.56 6.74 -17.89
N ARG A 253 6.75 6.56 -19.21
CA ARG A 253 6.23 5.39 -19.93
C ARG A 253 7.36 4.71 -20.68
N VAL A 254 7.37 3.38 -20.67
CA VAL A 254 8.32 2.53 -21.39
C VAL A 254 7.54 1.58 -22.27
N ARG A 255 8.01 1.37 -23.51
CA ARG A 255 7.48 0.35 -24.41
C ARG A 255 8.63 -0.42 -25.05
N LEU A 256 8.53 -1.74 -25.01
CA LEU A 256 9.50 -2.68 -25.56
C LEU A 256 8.79 -3.57 -26.60
N PRO A 257 8.72 -3.18 -27.89
CA PRO A 257 7.87 -3.83 -28.89
C PRO A 257 8.12 -5.33 -29.14
N GLN A 258 9.27 -5.84 -28.70
CA GLN A 258 9.66 -7.24 -28.84
C GLN A 258 9.18 -8.14 -27.69
N VAL A 259 8.77 -7.54 -26.57
CA VAL A 259 8.30 -8.27 -25.39
C VAL A 259 6.89 -8.78 -25.71
N VAL A 260 6.63 -10.02 -25.32
CA VAL A 260 5.32 -10.65 -25.43
C VAL A 260 4.84 -11.07 -24.04
N PRO A 261 3.52 -11.08 -23.80
CA PRO A 261 2.98 -11.43 -22.50
C PRO A 261 3.14 -12.91 -22.17
N GLY A 262 3.12 -13.21 -20.87
CA GLY A 262 3.01 -14.57 -20.36
C GLY A 262 1.77 -15.27 -20.93
N PRO A 263 1.88 -16.54 -21.36
CA PRO A 263 0.81 -17.20 -22.09
C PRO A 263 -0.34 -17.65 -21.18
N ALA A 264 -0.05 -18.01 -19.94
CA ALA A 264 -1.02 -18.53 -18.99
C ALA A 264 -1.86 -17.40 -18.38
N VAL A 265 -3.18 -17.53 -18.45
CA VAL A 265 -4.12 -16.61 -17.82
C VAL A 265 -5.21 -17.44 -17.15
N ASP A 266 -5.44 -17.13 -15.88
CA ASP A 266 -6.58 -17.62 -15.13
C ASP A 266 -7.63 -16.52 -15.03
N ASP A 267 -8.85 -16.82 -15.48
CA ASP A 267 -9.94 -15.85 -15.58
C ASP A 267 -11.29 -16.53 -15.37
N ASP A 268 -12.28 -15.79 -14.92
CA ASP A 268 -13.66 -16.26 -14.84
C ASP A 268 -14.62 -15.39 -15.67
N GLY A 269 -15.80 -15.94 -15.96
CA GLY A 269 -16.67 -15.31 -16.92
C GLY A 269 -18.09 -15.83 -16.88
N ARG A 270 -18.88 -15.38 -17.85
CA ARG A 270 -20.30 -15.71 -18.01
C ARG A 270 -20.61 -16.05 -19.47
N ALA A 271 -21.69 -16.75 -19.71
CA ALA A 271 -22.20 -16.98 -21.04
C ALA A 271 -23.72 -16.98 -21.10
N PHE A 272 -24.27 -16.65 -22.27
CA PHE A 272 -25.71 -16.63 -22.54
C PHE A 272 -26.02 -17.17 -23.93
N GLY A 273 -27.23 -17.73 -24.09
CA GLY A 273 -27.65 -18.40 -25.32
C GLY A 273 -28.80 -17.68 -26.04
N ALA A 274 -29.60 -18.44 -26.79
CA ALA A 274 -30.68 -17.91 -27.63
C ALA A 274 -31.64 -16.95 -26.90
N GLY A 275 -31.75 -15.73 -27.43
CA GLY A 275 -32.55 -14.64 -26.87
C GLY A 275 -31.97 -14.04 -25.58
N GLY A 276 -30.72 -14.36 -25.24
CA GLY A 276 -29.95 -13.75 -24.15
C GLY A 276 -29.14 -12.54 -24.61
N SER A 277 -28.70 -11.74 -23.65
CA SER A 277 -27.90 -10.55 -23.88
C SER A 277 -27.05 -10.20 -22.67
N SER A 278 -26.02 -9.38 -22.86
CA SER A 278 -25.33 -8.69 -21.76
C SER A 278 -25.28 -7.19 -21.99
N THR A 279 -25.23 -6.41 -20.92
CA THR A 279 -25.12 -4.94 -20.97
C THR A 279 -24.18 -4.42 -19.90
N PHE A 280 -23.39 -3.40 -20.21
CA PHE A 280 -22.52 -2.70 -19.25
C PHE A 280 -22.15 -1.31 -19.77
N THR A 281 -21.67 -0.42 -18.90
CA THR A 281 -21.20 0.92 -19.26
C THR A 281 -19.68 0.95 -19.15
N VAL A 282 -19.01 1.54 -20.13
CA VAL A 282 -17.54 1.72 -20.12
C VAL A 282 -17.13 3.17 -20.23
N ALA A 283 -15.99 3.52 -19.66
CA ALA A 283 -15.32 4.80 -19.78
C ALA A 283 -14.50 4.90 -21.07
N VAL A 284 -14.55 6.08 -21.70
CA VAL A 284 -13.76 6.42 -22.88
C VAL A 284 -13.25 7.85 -22.77
N SER A 285 -12.18 8.16 -23.49
CA SER A 285 -11.68 9.53 -23.52
C SER A 285 -12.65 10.43 -24.31
N PRO A 286 -13.07 11.60 -23.79
CA PRO A 286 -13.86 12.56 -24.60
C PRO A 286 -13.08 13.11 -25.80
N ARG A 287 -11.75 12.96 -25.80
CA ARG A 287 -10.87 13.30 -26.93
C ARG A 287 -10.67 12.16 -27.92
N ASN A 288 -11.42 11.05 -27.78
CA ASN A 288 -11.28 9.91 -28.68
C ASN A 288 -11.65 10.30 -30.12
N SER A 289 -10.86 9.84 -31.08
CA SER A 289 -11.19 9.83 -32.51
C SER A 289 -11.67 8.45 -32.98
N GLY A 290 -11.92 7.53 -32.04
CA GLY A 290 -12.29 6.14 -32.26
C GLY A 290 -12.11 5.34 -30.96
N VAL A 291 -12.85 4.24 -30.82
CA VAL A 291 -12.75 3.34 -29.66
C VAL A 291 -12.64 1.91 -30.16
N ARG A 292 -11.77 1.11 -29.54
CA ARG A 292 -11.65 -0.33 -29.76
C ARG A 292 -12.15 -1.06 -28.53
N LEU A 293 -13.10 -1.96 -28.74
CA LEU A 293 -13.49 -2.93 -27.72
C LEU A 293 -12.78 -4.24 -28.03
N THR A 294 -12.06 -4.79 -27.07
CA THR A 294 -11.44 -6.12 -27.16
C THR A 294 -12.07 -7.04 -26.13
N ARG A 295 -12.56 -8.21 -26.54
CA ARG A 295 -13.14 -9.23 -25.67
C ARG A 295 -12.24 -10.45 -25.59
N ARG A 296 -11.96 -10.93 -24.38
CA ARG A 296 -11.42 -12.27 -24.12
C ARG A 296 -12.56 -13.29 -24.08
N PHE A 297 -12.39 -14.40 -24.78
CA PHE A 297 -13.39 -15.46 -24.88
C PHE A 297 -12.74 -16.84 -25.01
N ASP A 298 -13.51 -17.88 -24.67
CA ASP A 298 -13.17 -19.29 -24.91
C ASP A 298 -13.55 -19.66 -26.36
N PRO A 299 -12.56 -19.87 -27.25
CA PRO A 299 -12.75 -20.20 -28.65
C PRO A 299 -12.95 -21.70 -28.91
N GLU A 300 -13.00 -22.55 -27.88
CA GLU A 300 -13.37 -23.97 -28.02
C GLU A 300 -14.83 -24.10 -28.49
N ILE A 301 -15.67 -23.13 -28.11
CA ILE A 301 -17.06 -23.03 -28.56
C ILE A 301 -17.10 -22.33 -29.92
N GLU A 302 -17.53 -23.05 -30.96
CA GLU A 302 -17.58 -22.54 -32.34
C GLU A 302 -18.89 -21.78 -32.67
N LYS A 303 -18.90 -21.11 -33.82
CA LYS A 303 -20.06 -20.36 -34.37
C LYS A 303 -20.64 -19.29 -33.43
N GLN A 304 -19.84 -18.78 -32.49
CA GLN A 304 -20.26 -17.70 -31.60
C GLN A 304 -20.45 -16.42 -32.41
N ARG A 305 -21.68 -15.89 -32.35
CA ARG A 305 -22.07 -14.62 -32.97
C ARG A 305 -22.92 -13.83 -32.00
N ALA A 306 -22.59 -12.55 -31.82
CA ALA A 306 -23.44 -11.62 -31.09
C ALA A 306 -23.41 -10.23 -31.74
N ASN A 307 -24.57 -9.60 -31.86
CA ASN A 307 -24.66 -8.21 -32.30
C ASN A 307 -24.14 -7.30 -31.20
N LEU A 308 -23.30 -6.35 -31.57
CA LEU A 308 -22.78 -5.33 -30.67
C LEU A 308 -23.54 -4.02 -30.93
N LEU A 309 -24.17 -3.49 -29.88
CA LEU A 309 -24.82 -2.19 -29.89
C LEU A 309 -24.11 -1.25 -28.92
N VAL A 310 -23.99 0.02 -29.33
CA VAL A 310 -23.47 1.12 -28.52
C VAL A 310 -24.56 2.18 -28.44
N ASP A 311 -24.99 2.48 -27.21
CA ASP A 311 -26.11 3.40 -26.93
C ASP A 311 -27.37 3.08 -27.75
N GLY A 312 -27.68 1.77 -27.87
CA GLY A 312 -28.83 1.26 -28.61
C GLY A 312 -28.69 1.29 -30.14
N ARG A 313 -27.55 1.71 -30.68
CA ARG A 313 -27.28 1.73 -32.13
C ARG A 313 -26.38 0.56 -32.53
N PRO A 314 -26.63 -0.12 -33.67
CA PRO A 314 -25.73 -1.15 -34.18
C PRO A 314 -24.31 -0.60 -34.36
N ALA A 315 -23.33 -1.29 -33.79
CA ALA A 315 -21.93 -0.87 -33.75
C ALA A 315 -20.98 -1.91 -34.36
N GLY A 316 -21.40 -3.17 -34.43
CA GLY A 316 -20.64 -4.25 -35.05
C GLY A 316 -21.23 -5.61 -34.73
N GLN A 317 -20.44 -6.66 -34.94
CA GLN A 317 -20.79 -8.03 -34.57
C GLN A 317 -19.53 -8.76 -34.12
N TRP A 318 -19.63 -9.48 -33.01
CA TRP A 318 -18.64 -10.47 -32.59
C TRP A 318 -18.81 -11.73 -33.43
N TYR A 319 -17.71 -12.28 -33.95
CA TYR A 319 -17.77 -13.39 -34.89
C TYR A 319 -16.61 -14.37 -34.71
N HIS A 320 -16.92 -15.60 -34.29
CA HIS A 320 -15.99 -16.73 -34.22
C HIS A 320 -16.61 -17.94 -34.93
N GLU A 321 -15.99 -18.43 -36.00
CA GLU A 321 -16.59 -19.50 -36.82
C GLU A 321 -16.14 -20.90 -36.40
N SER A 322 -14.85 -21.11 -36.18
CA SER A 322 -14.25 -22.44 -36.05
C SER A 322 -13.53 -22.60 -34.72
N LYS A 323 -13.72 -23.75 -34.08
CA LYS A 323 -13.04 -24.14 -32.85
C LYS A 323 -11.52 -23.92 -32.95
N ILE A 324 -10.96 -23.22 -31.96
CA ILE A 324 -9.51 -23.25 -31.65
C ILE A 324 -9.32 -24.28 -30.53
N GLY A 325 -8.15 -24.94 -30.48
CA GLY A 325 -7.88 -26.10 -29.63
C GLY A 325 -8.28 -25.94 -28.15
N PRO A 326 -8.36 -27.05 -27.39
CA PRO A 326 -8.77 -27.00 -25.99
C PRO A 326 -7.83 -26.10 -25.18
N MET A 327 -8.33 -25.55 -24.09
CA MET A 327 -7.55 -24.74 -23.14
C MET A 327 -6.82 -23.53 -23.76
N THR A 328 -7.43 -22.91 -24.78
CA THR A 328 -6.83 -21.78 -25.50
C THR A 328 -7.60 -20.50 -25.22
N TRP A 329 -6.91 -19.41 -24.93
CA TRP A 329 -7.52 -18.07 -24.94
C TRP A 329 -7.47 -17.46 -26.34
N ALA A 330 -8.48 -16.67 -26.67
CA ALA A 330 -8.45 -15.80 -27.83
C ALA A 330 -9.10 -14.45 -27.51
N ASP A 331 -8.64 -13.43 -28.23
CA ASP A 331 -9.18 -12.08 -28.16
C ASP A 331 -9.83 -11.70 -29.49
N GLN A 332 -10.94 -10.97 -29.42
CA GLN A 332 -11.57 -10.34 -30.58
C GLN A 332 -11.65 -8.84 -30.37
N SER A 333 -11.37 -8.07 -31.40
CA SER A 333 -11.48 -6.61 -31.35
C SER A 333 -12.50 -6.10 -32.37
N VAL A 334 -13.29 -5.10 -31.96
CA VAL A 334 -14.16 -4.33 -32.84
C VAL A 334 -13.83 -2.84 -32.68
N ASP A 335 -13.49 -2.20 -33.80
CA ASP A 335 -13.28 -0.76 -33.87
C ASP A 335 -14.63 -0.07 -34.10
N LEU A 336 -15.03 0.76 -33.13
CA LEU A 336 -16.27 1.51 -33.14
C LEU A 336 -16.13 2.75 -34.02
N ALA A 337 -17.13 2.99 -34.87
CA ALA A 337 -17.16 4.17 -35.73
C ALA A 337 -17.15 5.47 -34.89
N PRO A 338 -16.41 6.52 -35.28
CA PRO A 338 -16.37 7.78 -34.53
C PRO A 338 -17.74 8.43 -34.31
N ALA A 339 -18.69 8.20 -35.23
CA ALA A 339 -20.08 8.65 -35.10
C ALA A 339 -20.84 8.05 -33.90
N LEU A 340 -20.29 7.00 -33.26
CA LEU A 340 -20.82 6.38 -32.06
C LEU A 340 -20.08 6.81 -30.79
N THR A 341 -18.87 7.38 -30.90
CA THR A 341 -17.96 7.54 -29.74
C THR A 341 -17.46 8.96 -29.53
N ALA A 342 -17.37 9.78 -30.58
CA ALA A 342 -16.74 11.10 -30.52
C ALA A 342 -17.41 12.02 -29.50
N GLY A 343 -16.59 12.67 -28.66
CA GLY A 343 -17.04 13.61 -27.63
C GLY A 343 -17.68 12.98 -26.40
N LYS A 344 -17.81 11.65 -26.35
CA LYS A 344 -18.39 10.94 -25.21
C LYS A 344 -17.32 10.58 -24.18
N SER A 345 -17.70 10.56 -22.91
CA SER A 345 -16.88 10.07 -21.79
C SER A 345 -17.25 8.65 -21.36
N THR A 346 -18.42 8.17 -21.76
CA THR A 346 -18.91 6.83 -21.49
C THR A 346 -19.67 6.27 -22.68
N LEU A 347 -19.74 4.94 -22.77
CA LEU A 347 -20.53 4.20 -23.77
C LEU A 347 -21.36 3.12 -23.06
N PHE A 348 -22.64 3.01 -23.38
CA PHE A 348 -23.46 1.86 -22.98
C PHE A 348 -23.34 0.75 -24.02
N VAL A 349 -22.73 -0.36 -23.64
CA VAL A 349 -22.48 -1.53 -24.49
C VAL A 349 -23.58 -2.57 -24.26
N ARG A 350 -24.09 -3.15 -25.34
CA ARG A 350 -24.99 -4.30 -25.32
C ARG A 350 -24.55 -5.35 -26.32
N ASN A 351 -24.42 -6.59 -25.86
CA ASN A 351 -24.17 -7.77 -26.70
C ASN A 351 -25.45 -8.59 -26.78
N GLU A 352 -25.93 -8.89 -27.99
CA GLU A 352 -27.14 -9.69 -28.20
C GLU A 352 -26.82 -10.97 -28.95
N PHE A 353 -27.22 -12.12 -28.38
CA PHE A 353 -26.93 -13.42 -28.97
C PHE A 353 -27.53 -13.56 -30.38
N VAL A 354 -26.74 -14.10 -31.31
CA VAL A 354 -27.18 -14.48 -32.66
C VAL A 354 -27.07 -15.99 -32.86
N SER A 355 -25.89 -16.57 -32.63
CA SER A 355 -25.69 -18.02 -32.76
C SER A 355 -24.49 -18.49 -31.92
N SER A 356 -24.48 -19.78 -31.61
CA SER A 356 -23.34 -20.53 -31.06
C SER A 356 -23.68 -22.02 -31.11
N THR A 357 -22.70 -22.91 -31.09
CA THR A 357 -22.95 -24.35 -30.85
C THR A 357 -23.29 -24.66 -29.39
N VAL A 358 -22.87 -23.81 -28.45
CA VAL A 358 -23.18 -23.94 -27.02
C VAL A 358 -23.80 -22.63 -26.53
N ASP A 359 -22.97 -21.61 -26.28
CA ASP A 359 -23.36 -20.28 -25.81
C ASP A 359 -22.39 -19.20 -26.35
N TYR A 360 -22.72 -17.93 -26.14
CA TYR A 360 -21.77 -16.82 -26.32
C TYR A 360 -21.14 -16.53 -24.96
N ASN A 361 -19.83 -16.73 -24.83
CA ASN A 361 -19.11 -16.55 -23.58
C ASN A 361 -18.30 -15.24 -23.55
N GLU A 362 -18.13 -14.67 -22.37
CA GLU A 362 -17.40 -13.43 -22.15
C GLU A 362 -16.74 -13.46 -20.77
N PHE A 363 -15.45 -13.11 -20.74
CA PHE A 363 -14.63 -13.12 -19.53
C PHE A 363 -14.20 -11.70 -19.18
N ARG A 364 -13.76 -10.96 -20.19
CA ARG A 364 -13.25 -9.61 -20.00
C ARG A 364 -13.42 -8.74 -21.24
N TYR A 365 -13.61 -7.45 -21.01
CA TYR A 365 -13.53 -6.41 -22.04
C TYR A 365 -12.44 -5.38 -21.71
N ASP A 366 -11.51 -5.18 -22.64
CA ASP A 366 -10.55 -4.08 -22.62
C ASP A 366 -11.00 -2.99 -23.60
N VAL A 367 -11.07 -1.74 -23.11
CA VAL A 367 -11.54 -0.58 -23.87
C VAL A 367 -10.38 0.35 -24.15
N HIS A 368 -10.12 0.61 -25.42
CA HIS A 368 -9.07 1.53 -25.84
C HIS A 368 -9.68 2.71 -26.57
N SER A 369 -9.32 3.93 -26.17
CA SER A 369 -9.63 5.16 -26.91
C SER A 369 -8.44 5.55 -27.77
N LEU A 370 -8.67 5.87 -29.05
CA LEU A 370 -7.65 6.46 -29.92
C LEU A 370 -7.55 7.95 -29.60
N VAL A 371 -6.46 8.36 -28.95
CA VAL A 371 -6.21 9.74 -28.49
C VAL A 371 -4.91 10.23 -29.10
N ASP A 372 -4.97 11.35 -29.83
CA ASP A 372 -3.81 11.97 -30.48
C ASP A 372 -2.99 10.98 -31.34
N GLY A 373 -3.68 10.03 -31.99
CA GLY A 373 -3.06 9.02 -32.86
C GLY A 373 -2.48 7.79 -32.15
N ALA A 374 -2.63 7.68 -30.82
CA ALA A 374 -2.21 6.52 -30.04
C ALA A 374 -3.39 5.84 -29.34
N TRP A 375 -3.40 4.50 -29.32
CA TRP A 375 -4.35 3.75 -28.50
C TRP A 375 -3.98 3.89 -27.03
N VAL A 376 -4.95 4.29 -26.22
CA VAL A 376 -4.85 4.39 -24.77
C VAL A 376 -5.92 3.53 -24.16
N ARG A 377 -5.55 2.58 -23.31
CA ARG A 377 -6.49 1.77 -22.55
C ARG A 377 -7.21 2.68 -21.55
N THR A 378 -8.51 2.85 -21.73
CA THR A 378 -9.34 3.77 -20.94
C THR A 378 -10.25 3.06 -19.96
N ASP A 379 -10.54 1.79 -20.17
CA ASP A 379 -11.37 1.01 -19.24
C ASP A 379 -11.14 -0.49 -19.33
N VAL A 380 -11.53 -1.21 -18.27
CA VAL A 380 -11.42 -2.66 -18.14
C VAL A 380 -12.65 -3.18 -17.40
N VAL A 381 -13.39 -4.08 -18.03
CA VAL A 381 -14.52 -4.77 -17.43
C VAL A 381 -14.18 -6.24 -17.30
N ASP A 382 -13.68 -6.64 -16.13
CA ASP A 382 -13.61 -8.05 -15.74
C ASP A 382 -15.00 -8.54 -15.33
N LEU A 383 -15.35 -9.73 -15.80
CA LEU A 383 -16.65 -10.36 -15.57
C LEU A 383 -16.47 -11.64 -14.76
N GLY A 384 -17.57 -12.13 -14.21
CA GLY A 384 -17.59 -13.37 -13.47
C GLY A 384 -17.84 -13.20 -11.98
N HIS A 385 -17.95 -14.32 -11.30
CA HIS A 385 -18.29 -14.37 -9.89
C HIS A 385 -17.14 -13.90 -8.99
N ASN A 386 -15.90 -13.89 -9.46
CA ASN A 386 -14.78 -13.31 -8.70
C ASN A 386 -14.67 -11.79 -8.87
N HIS A 387 -15.46 -11.20 -9.77
CA HIS A 387 -15.34 -9.79 -10.16
C HIS A 387 -16.67 -9.01 -10.01
N LEU A 388 -17.52 -9.43 -9.05
CA LEU A 388 -18.83 -8.80 -8.81
C LEU A 388 -18.76 -7.30 -8.52
N SER A 389 -17.70 -6.83 -7.84
CA SER A 389 -17.49 -5.41 -7.56
C SER A 389 -17.21 -4.61 -8.84
N VAL A 390 -16.45 -5.19 -9.78
CA VAL A 390 -16.20 -4.61 -11.12
C VAL A 390 -17.47 -4.62 -11.95
N GLU A 391 -18.21 -5.74 -11.97
CA GLU A 391 -19.51 -5.83 -12.62
C GLU A 391 -20.48 -4.76 -12.10
N ALA A 392 -20.57 -4.58 -10.78
CA ALA A 392 -21.40 -3.56 -10.17
C ALA A 392 -20.96 -2.14 -10.54
N ALA A 393 -19.65 -1.86 -10.58
CA ALA A 393 -19.10 -0.56 -10.95
C ALA A 393 -19.43 -0.15 -12.40
N HIS A 394 -19.57 -1.13 -13.30
CA HIS A 394 -19.94 -0.93 -14.71
C HIS A 394 -21.42 -1.16 -14.99
N GLY A 395 -22.22 -1.50 -13.97
CA GLY A 395 -23.64 -1.82 -14.12
C GLY A 395 -23.89 -3.03 -15.02
N TYR A 396 -22.97 -4.00 -15.00
CA TYR A 396 -23.06 -5.22 -15.80
C TYR A 396 -24.35 -5.99 -15.48
N ARG A 397 -25.03 -6.47 -16.52
CA ARG A 397 -26.20 -7.35 -16.43
C ARG A 397 -26.14 -8.38 -17.54
N VAL A 398 -26.60 -9.59 -17.22
CA VAL A 398 -26.74 -10.69 -18.18
C VAL A 398 -28.16 -11.25 -18.13
N GLU A 399 -28.73 -11.47 -19.29
CA GLU A 399 -30.06 -12.04 -19.50
C GLU A 399 -29.93 -13.44 -20.09
N ARG A 400 -30.73 -14.38 -19.56
CA ARG A 400 -30.68 -15.81 -19.95
C ARG A 400 -29.26 -16.40 -19.87
N GLN A 401 -28.55 -16.10 -18.78
CA GLN A 401 -27.26 -16.71 -18.49
C GLN A 401 -27.40 -18.24 -18.51
N GLN A 402 -26.51 -18.91 -19.24
CA GLN A 402 -26.43 -20.36 -19.35
C GLN A 402 -25.23 -20.93 -18.60
N TRP A 403 -24.17 -20.13 -18.47
CA TRP A 403 -22.93 -20.56 -17.84
C TRP A 403 -22.26 -19.43 -17.07
N GLN A 404 -21.51 -19.81 -16.05
CA GLN A 404 -20.47 -19.01 -15.41
C GLN A 404 -19.40 -19.94 -14.87
N GLY A 405 -18.16 -19.47 -14.79
CA GLY A 405 -17.08 -20.23 -14.16
C GLY A 405 -15.71 -19.76 -14.57
N ARG A 406 -14.71 -20.43 -13.99
CA ARG A 406 -13.28 -20.15 -14.17
C ARG A 406 -12.67 -21.01 -15.28
N ARG A 407 -11.63 -20.48 -15.92
CA ARG A 407 -10.82 -21.13 -16.96
C ARG A 407 -9.35 -20.78 -16.75
N HIS A 408 -8.51 -21.80 -16.72
CA HIS A 408 -7.05 -21.64 -16.73
C HIS A 408 -6.51 -22.07 -18.09
N PHE A 409 -6.43 -21.12 -19.03
CA PHE A 409 -6.09 -21.36 -20.43
C PHE A 409 -4.82 -20.62 -20.83
N TYR A 410 -4.35 -20.90 -22.05
CA TYR A 410 -3.11 -20.36 -22.59
C TYR A 410 -3.35 -19.62 -23.90
N TYR A 411 -2.72 -18.46 -24.09
CA TYR A 411 -2.59 -17.86 -25.42
C TYR A 411 -1.56 -18.66 -26.24
N PRO A 412 -1.78 -18.83 -27.56
CA PRO A 412 -0.88 -19.58 -28.44
C PRO A 412 0.36 -18.76 -28.79
N THR A 413 1.23 -18.54 -27.81
CA THR A 413 2.50 -17.80 -27.93
C THR A 413 3.67 -18.77 -28.02
N ASP A 414 4.64 -18.48 -28.89
CA ASP A 414 5.87 -19.28 -28.98
C ASP A 414 6.66 -19.21 -27.66
N PRO A 415 6.91 -20.34 -26.96
CA PRO A 415 7.66 -20.35 -25.70
C PRO A 415 9.06 -19.73 -25.80
N ALA A 416 9.70 -19.77 -26.98
CA ALA A 416 10.98 -19.14 -27.19
C ALA A 416 10.89 -17.60 -27.17
N LEU A 417 9.76 -17.03 -27.61
CA LEU A 417 9.50 -15.59 -27.52
C LEU A 417 9.20 -15.16 -26.09
N VAL A 418 8.46 -15.98 -25.33
CA VAL A 418 8.21 -15.74 -23.89
C VAL A 418 9.54 -15.72 -23.14
N THR A 419 10.35 -16.77 -23.29
CA THR A 419 11.69 -16.84 -22.68
C THR A 419 12.57 -15.63 -23.05
N ALA A 420 12.56 -15.23 -24.32
CA ALA A 420 13.32 -14.06 -24.77
C ALA A 420 12.81 -12.74 -24.18
N SER A 421 11.51 -12.65 -23.95
CA SER A 421 10.85 -11.49 -23.34
C SER A 421 11.19 -11.36 -21.86
N ASP A 422 11.15 -12.47 -21.12
CA ASP A 422 11.48 -12.50 -19.70
C ASP A 422 12.96 -12.17 -19.47
N GLU A 423 13.87 -12.68 -20.32
CA GLU A 423 15.28 -12.31 -20.30
C GLU A 423 15.49 -10.80 -20.48
N VAL A 424 14.73 -10.16 -21.37
CA VAL A 424 14.78 -8.71 -21.59
C VAL A 424 14.23 -7.98 -20.37
N LEU A 425 13.07 -8.35 -19.84
CA LEU A 425 12.45 -7.66 -18.69
C LEU A 425 13.25 -7.79 -17.39
N ALA A 426 13.88 -8.94 -17.16
CA ALA A 426 14.74 -9.19 -16.02
C ALA A 426 16.13 -8.54 -16.16
N GLY A 427 16.66 -8.45 -17.38
CA GLY A 427 18.01 -7.94 -17.66
C GLY A 427 18.08 -6.45 -17.98
N ALA A 428 17.06 -5.87 -18.62
CA ALA A 428 16.99 -4.45 -18.93
C ALA A 428 16.59 -3.66 -17.68
N ARG A 429 17.35 -2.63 -17.34
CA ARG A 429 17.17 -1.84 -16.12
C ARG A 429 16.83 -0.41 -16.45
N LEU A 430 15.78 0.11 -15.81
CA LEU A 430 15.48 1.53 -15.78
C LEU A 430 16.44 2.19 -14.78
N ARG A 431 17.20 3.17 -15.26
CA ARG A 431 18.09 3.98 -14.43
C ARG A 431 17.68 5.45 -14.50
N ILE A 432 17.51 6.09 -13.35
CA ILE A 432 17.25 7.54 -13.27
C ILE A 432 18.24 8.20 -12.31
N THR A 433 18.89 9.25 -12.82
CA THR A 433 19.83 10.08 -12.06
C THR A 433 19.22 11.46 -11.86
N PHE A 434 19.01 11.87 -10.60
CA PHE A 434 18.58 13.21 -10.23
C PHE A 434 19.75 13.98 -9.62
N ASP A 435 20.05 15.15 -10.19
CA ASP A 435 21.07 16.08 -9.67
C ASP A 435 22.43 15.40 -9.38
N GLY A 436 22.82 14.49 -10.26
CA GLY A 436 24.07 13.72 -10.18
C GLY A 436 24.02 12.45 -9.33
N ASN A 437 22.88 12.13 -8.71
CA ASN A 437 22.70 10.94 -7.88
C ASN A 437 21.74 9.94 -8.54
N THR A 438 22.22 8.73 -8.82
CA THR A 438 21.38 7.62 -9.27
C THR A 438 20.59 7.07 -8.08
N THR A 439 19.28 7.28 -8.08
CA THR A 439 18.37 6.82 -7.00
C THR A 439 17.35 5.79 -7.48
N VAL A 440 17.24 5.61 -8.80
CA VAL A 440 16.44 4.57 -9.44
C VAL A 440 17.38 3.70 -10.24
N ASP A 441 17.45 2.43 -9.89
CA ASP A 441 18.11 1.40 -10.69
C ASP A 441 17.40 0.06 -10.40
N ALA A 442 16.50 -0.34 -11.30
CA ALA A 442 15.66 -1.53 -11.14
C ALA A 442 15.38 -2.20 -12.50
N PRO A 443 15.18 -3.55 -12.55
CA PRO A 443 14.70 -4.23 -13.76
C PRO A 443 13.38 -3.63 -14.22
N ILE A 444 13.20 -3.49 -15.54
CA ILE A 444 12.00 -2.86 -16.11
C ILE A 444 10.74 -3.60 -15.65
N GLY A 445 10.72 -4.94 -15.75
CA GLY A 445 9.53 -5.71 -15.34
C GLY A 445 9.14 -5.42 -13.89
N GLU A 446 10.07 -5.60 -12.95
CA GLU A 446 9.76 -5.45 -11.52
C GLU A 446 9.46 -4.00 -11.11
N PHE A 447 10.07 -3.00 -11.75
CA PHE A 447 9.73 -1.58 -11.52
C PHE A 447 8.28 -1.22 -11.90
N PHE A 448 7.71 -1.93 -12.89
CA PHE A 448 6.33 -1.72 -13.32
C PHE A 448 5.35 -2.76 -12.75
N GLY A 449 5.82 -3.67 -11.89
CA GLY A 449 4.95 -4.51 -11.06
C GLY A 449 5.03 -6.03 -11.30
N SER A 450 5.87 -6.50 -12.23
CA SER A 450 6.04 -7.95 -12.47
C SER A 450 7.49 -8.31 -12.84
N GLY A 451 8.21 -8.95 -11.91
CA GLY A 451 9.55 -9.50 -12.17
C GLY A 451 9.55 -10.96 -12.67
N LEU A 452 8.38 -11.52 -13.00
CA LEU A 452 8.24 -12.86 -13.57
C LEU A 452 8.08 -12.84 -15.10
N GLY A 453 7.52 -11.77 -15.66
CA GLY A 453 7.32 -11.60 -17.11
C GLY A 453 6.38 -10.43 -17.38
N GLU A 454 5.94 -10.26 -18.63
CA GLU A 454 4.89 -9.29 -18.97
C GLU A 454 3.50 -9.84 -18.63
N TYR A 455 2.86 -9.21 -17.65
CA TYR A 455 1.51 -9.52 -17.19
C TYR A 455 0.69 -8.24 -17.05
N ASP A 456 -0.64 -8.35 -17.01
CA ASP A 456 -1.51 -7.19 -16.77
C ASP A 456 -1.36 -6.70 -15.32
N VAL A 457 -0.62 -5.60 -15.14
CA VAL A 457 -0.46 -4.95 -13.85
C VAL A 457 -1.28 -3.67 -13.85
N ARG A 458 -2.22 -3.54 -12.91
CA ARG A 458 -2.99 -2.31 -12.69
C ARG A 458 -2.88 -1.89 -11.23
N SER A 459 -2.08 -0.86 -10.94
CA SER A 459 -1.99 -0.24 -9.60
C SER A 459 -2.27 1.26 -9.67
N LEU A 460 -2.38 1.93 -8.52
CA LEU A 460 -2.60 3.38 -8.49
C LEU A 460 -1.43 4.18 -9.09
N MET A 461 -0.18 3.73 -8.91
CA MET A 461 1.02 4.52 -9.25
C MET A 461 1.89 3.93 -10.38
N PHE A 462 1.59 2.72 -10.82
CA PHE A 462 2.22 2.10 -11.99
C PHE A 462 1.32 1.05 -12.66
N ALA A 463 1.62 0.72 -13.91
CA ALA A 463 0.90 -0.29 -14.67
C ALA A 463 1.80 -0.96 -15.72
N MET A 464 1.42 -2.17 -16.13
CA MET A 464 1.91 -2.86 -17.32
C MET A 464 0.72 -3.24 -18.17
N ASP A 465 0.64 -2.68 -19.37
CA ASP A 465 -0.40 -3.03 -20.35
C ASP A 465 0.18 -4.05 -21.35
N PRO A 466 -0.21 -5.34 -21.29
CA PRO A 466 0.39 -6.42 -22.09
C PRO A 466 -0.13 -6.49 -23.53
N HIS A 467 -1.02 -5.57 -23.93
CA HIS A 467 -1.54 -5.52 -25.29
C HIS A 467 -0.45 -5.09 -26.29
N LYS A 468 -0.60 -5.45 -27.58
CA LYS A 468 0.38 -5.23 -28.65
C LYS A 468 0.98 -3.81 -28.75
N ASP A 469 0.23 -2.79 -28.36
CA ASP A 469 0.64 -1.37 -28.37
C ASP A 469 0.75 -0.76 -26.96
N GLY A 470 0.72 -1.62 -25.93
CA GLY A 470 0.68 -1.27 -24.54
C GLY A 470 1.96 -0.58 -24.05
N TRP A 471 1.80 0.14 -22.95
CA TRP A 471 2.88 0.88 -22.31
C TRP A 471 2.98 0.47 -20.85
N TYR A 472 4.20 0.32 -20.37
CA TYR A 472 4.46 0.28 -18.94
C TYR A 472 4.54 1.70 -18.44
N THR A 473 3.70 2.05 -17.47
CA THR A 473 3.49 3.43 -17.08
C THR A 473 3.75 3.59 -15.60
N SER A 474 4.40 4.69 -15.21
CA SER A 474 4.62 5.08 -13.83
C SER A 474 4.19 6.53 -13.65
N TRP A 475 3.47 6.78 -12.56
CA TRP A 475 2.92 8.08 -12.19
C TRP A 475 3.58 8.66 -10.94
N TRP A 476 4.71 8.12 -10.47
CA TRP A 476 5.42 8.66 -9.31
C TRP A 476 5.89 10.11 -9.56
N PRO A 477 5.60 11.06 -8.65
CA PRO A 477 6.20 12.40 -8.64
C PRO A 477 7.74 12.35 -8.48
N MET A 478 8.55 12.73 -9.47
CA MET A 478 10.02 12.72 -9.31
C MET A 478 10.60 14.13 -9.44
N PRO A 479 10.76 14.88 -8.32
CA PRO A 479 11.32 16.23 -8.34
C PRO A 479 12.84 16.23 -8.53
N TYR A 480 13.36 17.23 -9.24
CA TYR A 480 14.80 17.47 -9.41
C TYR A 480 15.10 18.97 -9.52
N ALA A 481 16.23 19.39 -8.94
CA ALA A 481 16.60 20.79 -8.80
C ALA A 481 17.29 21.36 -10.05
N GLN A 482 18.10 20.56 -10.73
CA GLN A 482 18.97 21.00 -11.83
C GLN A 482 18.86 20.09 -13.04
N ARG A 483 18.91 18.77 -12.86
CA ARG A 483 18.98 17.82 -13.98
C ARG A 483 18.38 16.46 -13.61
N ALA A 484 17.63 15.89 -14.54
CA ALA A 484 17.22 14.49 -14.51
C ALA A 484 17.68 13.77 -15.78
N VAL A 485 18.25 12.57 -15.63
CA VAL A 485 18.67 11.72 -16.75
C VAL A 485 17.94 10.39 -16.63
N VAL A 486 17.22 10.00 -17.70
CA VAL A 486 16.52 8.72 -17.79
C VAL A 486 17.23 7.83 -18.80
N GLU A 487 17.63 6.65 -18.36
CA GLU A 487 18.42 5.68 -19.10
C GLU A 487 17.78 4.29 -19.05
N ILE A 488 17.94 3.52 -20.14
CA ILE A 488 17.78 2.07 -20.10
C ILE A 488 19.16 1.44 -20.25
N VAL A 489 19.53 0.63 -19.27
CA VAL A 489 20.76 -0.18 -19.29
C VAL A 489 20.38 -1.58 -19.71
N ASN A 490 20.84 -2.03 -20.88
CA ASN A 490 20.55 -3.37 -21.35
C ASN A 490 21.53 -4.37 -20.73
N GLY A 491 21.19 -4.89 -19.56
CA GLY A 491 21.92 -5.99 -18.92
C GLY A 491 21.52 -7.37 -19.43
N SER A 492 20.59 -7.46 -20.39
CA SER A 492 20.18 -8.74 -20.99
C SER A 492 21.21 -9.21 -22.04
N GLY A 493 21.18 -10.50 -22.36
CA GLY A 493 21.95 -11.07 -23.47
C GLY A 493 21.38 -10.76 -24.86
N ARG A 494 20.31 -9.97 -24.95
CA ARG A 494 19.53 -9.75 -26.17
C ARG A 494 19.52 -8.28 -26.56
N ARG A 495 19.57 -8.02 -27.87
CA ARG A 495 19.37 -6.66 -28.39
C ARG A 495 17.93 -6.21 -28.11
N ILE A 496 17.77 -5.02 -27.57
CA ILE A 496 16.47 -4.36 -27.45
C ILE A 496 16.24 -3.53 -28.72
N THR A 497 15.14 -3.77 -29.40
CA THR A 497 14.77 -3.14 -30.68
C THR A 497 13.60 -2.20 -30.46
N GLY A 498 13.75 -0.93 -30.84
CA GLY A 498 12.69 0.06 -30.77
C GLY A 498 12.20 0.37 -29.35
N ALA A 499 13.08 0.32 -28.33
CA ALA A 499 12.74 0.75 -26.99
C ALA A 499 12.29 2.21 -27.01
N ALA A 500 11.03 2.46 -26.67
CA ALA A 500 10.46 3.79 -26.65
C ALA A 500 10.22 4.24 -25.21
N VAL A 501 10.59 5.48 -24.89
CA VAL A 501 10.36 6.10 -23.59
C VAL A 501 9.70 7.45 -23.77
N GLU A 502 8.65 7.69 -22.97
CA GLU A 502 8.02 8.99 -22.82
C GLU A 502 8.23 9.51 -21.40
N VAL A 503 8.67 10.75 -21.29
CA VAL A 503 8.83 11.43 -19.99
C VAL A 503 7.98 12.69 -20.00
N THR A 504 7.00 12.74 -19.11
CA THR A 504 6.18 13.94 -18.89
C THR A 504 6.71 14.68 -17.69
N SER A 505 7.04 15.96 -17.87
CA SER A 505 7.54 16.82 -16.79
C SER A 505 7.00 18.23 -16.88
N ALA A 506 6.98 18.91 -15.74
CA ALA A 506 6.59 20.32 -15.64
C ALA A 506 7.65 21.09 -14.85
N ALA A 507 7.97 22.30 -15.31
CA ALA A 507 8.89 23.21 -14.62
C ALA A 507 8.31 23.64 -13.26
N ASP A 508 9.16 23.69 -12.24
CA ASP A 508 8.79 24.09 -10.89
C ASP A 508 9.97 24.77 -10.20
N ARG A 509 9.96 26.10 -10.21
CA ARG A 509 11.05 26.92 -9.64
C ARG A 509 11.19 26.81 -8.12
N ALA A 510 10.21 26.25 -7.42
CA ALA A 510 10.28 26.05 -5.98
C ALA A 510 11.03 24.76 -5.61
N VAL A 511 11.18 23.81 -6.54
CA VAL A 511 11.80 22.51 -6.28
C VAL A 511 13.23 22.61 -5.72
N PRO A 512 14.14 23.46 -6.24
CA PRO A 512 15.50 23.56 -5.70
C PRO A 512 15.56 23.95 -4.23
N GLU A 513 14.71 24.89 -3.80
CA GLU A 513 14.60 25.28 -2.39
C GLU A 513 14.09 24.10 -1.55
N ARG A 514 13.04 23.45 -2.04
CA ARG A 514 12.38 22.36 -1.31
C ARG A 514 13.20 21.07 -1.27
N LEU A 515 14.12 20.84 -2.20
CA LEU A 515 15.06 19.70 -2.21
C LEU A 515 16.36 19.97 -1.45
N ARG A 516 16.57 21.18 -0.90
CA ARG A 516 17.74 21.42 -0.03
C ARG A 516 17.74 20.47 1.16
N ALA A 517 18.89 20.35 1.81
CA ALA A 517 19.05 19.52 2.99
C ALA A 517 18.02 19.85 4.09
N ASN A 518 17.66 21.13 4.28
CA ASN A 518 16.61 21.60 5.21
C ASN A 518 15.23 21.80 4.56
N GLY A 519 15.07 21.41 3.30
CA GLY A 519 13.83 21.55 2.55
C GLY A 519 12.78 20.50 2.90
N SER A 520 11.64 20.57 2.21
CA SER A 520 10.44 19.77 2.46
C SER A 520 10.29 18.53 1.56
N LEU A 521 11.16 18.31 0.57
CA LEU A 521 11.02 17.25 -0.44
C LEU A 521 12.17 16.25 -0.36
N GLY A 522 11.86 14.97 -0.61
CA GLY A 522 12.83 13.91 -0.87
C GLY A 522 12.97 13.61 -2.36
N TYR A 523 14.10 13.03 -2.74
CA TYR A 523 14.26 12.46 -4.09
C TYR A 523 13.48 11.15 -4.17
N PHE A 524 12.90 10.85 -5.34
CA PHE A 524 12.29 9.55 -5.59
C PHE A 524 13.38 8.48 -5.68
N ASN A 525 13.16 7.35 -5.00
CA ASN A 525 14.04 6.19 -5.00
C ASN A 525 13.26 4.94 -5.42
N ALA A 526 13.91 4.11 -6.24
CA ALA A 526 13.50 2.75 -6.49
C ALA A 526 14.68 1.82 -6.19
N THR A 527 14.59 1.11 -5.06
CA THR A 527 15.67 0.25 -4.56
C THR A 527 15.37 -1.19 -4.89
N HIS A 528 16.16 -1.78 -5.80
CA HIS A 528 16.02 -3.18 -6.21
C HIS A 528 17.02 -4.10 -5.51
N ARG A 529 16.56 -5.28 -5.10
CA ARG A 529 17.39 -6.38 -4.57
C ARG A 529 16.91 -7.72 -5.16
N ARG A 530 17.83 -8.66 -5.37
CA ARG A 530 17.53 -10.05 -5.76
C ARG A 530 18.59 -11.00 -5.18
N SER A 531 18.18 -12.07 -4.50
CA SER A 531 19.07 -13.12 -4.00
C SER A 531 18.26 -14.35 -3.56
N ALA A 532 18.95 -15.47 -3.36
CA ALA A 532 18.43 -16.55 -2.53
C ALA A 532 18.17 -16.04 -1.11
N THR A 533 17.10 -16.56 -0.49
CA THR A 533 16.78 -16.28 0.91
C THR A 533 17.77 -16.97 1.86
N GLU A 534 17.96 -16.39 3.06
CA GLU A 534 18.90 -16.88 4.06
C GLU A 534 18.14 -17.36 5.31
N ASN A 535 18.26 -18.65 5.64
CA ASN A 535 17.56 -19.24 6.78
C ASN A 535 17.73 -18.42 8.09
N GLY A 536 16.62 -18.11 8.74
CA GLY A 536 16.54 -17.31 9.97
C GLY A 536 16.79 -15.81 9.77
N LYS A 537 16.63 -15.30 8.56
CA LYS A 537 16.72 -13.85 8.26
C LYS A 537 15.63 -13.40 7.30
N ASP A 538 15.11 -12.22 7.56
CA ASP A 538 14.18 -11.56 6.64
C ASP A 538 14.82 -11.29 5.29
N TRP A 539 13.99 -11.45 4.25
CA TRP A 539 14.22 -10.75 3.01
C TRP A 539 14.09 -9.24 3.23
N SER A 540 15.20 -8.51 3.13
CA SER A 540 15.19 -7.05 3.26
C SER A 540 14.71 -6.39 1.97
N PHE A 541 13.56 -5.69 2.04
CA PHE A 541 13.08 -4.80 0.99
C PHE A 541 13.95 -3.54 0.92
N VAL A 542 14.17 -2.90 2.07
CA VAL A 542 15.00 -1.70 2.21
C VAL A 542 15.71 -1.69 3.55
N ASP A 543 16.96 -1.21 3.54
CA ASP A 543 17.75 -0.82 4.71
C ASP A 543 18.46 0.49 4.33
N THR A 544 17.97 1.61 4.85
CA THR A 544 18.38 2.95 4.41
C THR A 544 18.59 3.90 5.58
N VAL A 545 19.51 4.85 5.38
CA VAL A 545 19.89 5.90 6.33
C VAL A 545 19.35 7.25 5.85
N GLY A 546 18.99 8.10 6.82
CA GLY A 546 18.57 9.48 6.59
C GLY A 546 17.10 9.67 6.91
N ARG A 547 16.42 10.56 6.19
CA ARG A 547 15.00 10.87 6.40
C ARG A 547 14.18 10.64 5.14
N GLY A 548 12.94 10.20 5.29
CA GLY A 548 12.13 9.81 4.16
C GLY A 548 10.73 9.32 4.48
N VAL A 549 10.06 8.82 3.45
CA VAL A 549 8.75 8.18 3.50
C VAL A 549 8.73 6.99 2.54
N PHE A 550 8.47 5.80 3.08
CA PHE A 550 8.31 4.57 2.31
C PHE A 550 6.87 4.38 1.83
N TYR A 551 6.69 4.05 0.56
CA TYR A 551 5.37 4.00 -0.10
C TYR A 551 5.01 2.66 -0.71
N GLY A 552 5.86 1.64 -0.69
CA GLY A 552 5.48 0.31 -1.16
C GLY A 552 6.60 -0.47 -1.83
N VAL A 553 6.21 -1.62 -2.37
CA VAL A 553 7.11 -2.60 -2.94
C VAL A 553 6.41 -3.45 -4.02
N THR A 554 7.15 -3.79 -5.06
CA THR A 554 6.87 -4.94 -5.95
C THR A 554 7.78 -6.08 -5.54
N HIS A 555 7.27 -7.31 -5.48
CA HIS A 555 7.98 -8.48 -4.99
C HIS A 555 7.72 -9.71 -5.88
N SER A 556 8.78 -10.34 -6.36
CA SER A 556 8.75 -11.59 -7.10
C SER A 556 9.39 -12.70 -6.26
N MET A 557 8.63 -13.75 -6.00
CA MET A 557 8.98 -14.82 -5.07
C MET A 557 9.01 -16.14 -5.82
N ARG A 558 10.15 -16.83 -5.85
CA ARG A 558 10.31 -18.13 -6.51
C ARG A 558 10.58 -19.19 -5.45
N GLY A 559 9.56 -19.98 -5.10
CA GLY A 559 9.67 -21.03 -4.09
C GLY A 559 10.55 -22.19 -4.56
N LYS A 560 11.32 -22.80 -3.66
CA LYS A 560 12.19 -23.96 -3.97
C LYS A 560 11.63 -25.31 -3.51
N LEU A 561 10.42 -25.33 -2.94
CA LEU A 561 9.78 -26.57 -2.53
C LEU A 561 9.14 -27.29 -3.72
N PRO A 562 9.41 -28.60 -3.92
CA PRO A 562 8.76 -29.38 -4.97
C PRO A 562 7.24 -29.40 -4.85
N LEU A 563 6.52 -29.35 -5.97
CA LEU A 563 5.05 -29.36 -6.00
C LEU A 563 4.41 -30.59 -5.32
N ALA A 564 5.15 -31.69 -5.19
CA ALA A 564 4.69 -32.91 -4.53
C ALA A 564 4.58 -32.79 -2.99
N VAL A 565 5.18 -31.77 -2.36
CA VAL A 565 5.07 -31.60 -0.90
C VAL A 565 3.64 -31.21 -0.49
N GLU A 566 3.35 -31.26 0.80
CA GLU A 566 2.02 -30.92 1.31
C GLU A 566 1.63 -29.48 0.99
N VAL A 567 2.49 -28.52 1.30
CA VAL A 567 2.28 -27.08 1.03
C VAL A 567 3.45 -26.52 0.23
N PRO A 568 3.42 -26.56 -1.11
CA PRO A 568 4.52 -26.01 -1.94
C PRO A 568 4.71 -24.50 -1.78
N ARG A 569 3.64 -23.80 -1.39
CA ARG A 569 3.59 -22.34 -1.20
C ARG A 569 3.98 -21.89 0.20
N LEU A 570 4.55 -22.77 1.03
CA LEU A 570 4.89 -22.50 2.42
C LEU A 570 5.84 -21.29 2.59
N TYR A 571 6.57 -20.90 1.54
CA TYR A 571 7.41 -19.70 1.54
C TYR A 571 6.62 -18.39 1.77
N LEU A 572 5.29 -18.42 1.62
CA LEU A 572 4.39 -17.29 1.81
C LEU A 572 3.88 -17.12 3.25
N GLU A 573 4.20 -17.99 4.20
CA GLU A 573 3.75 -17.81 5.59
C GLU A 573 4.48 -16.68 6.34
N GLY A 574 5.51 -16.06 5.75
CA GLY A 574 6.40 -15.17 6.50
C GLY A 574 5.83 -13.78 6.79
N ASP A 575 6.04 -13.30 8.01
CA ASP A 575 5.60 -12.01 8.53
C ASP A 575 6.45 -10.84 8.03
N GLU A 576 5.81 -9.71 7.69
CA GLU A 576 6.52 -8.46 7.42
C GLU A 576 6.91 -7.72 8.71
N ARG A 577 8.10 -7.11 8.72
CA ARG A 577 8.62 -6.39 9.90
C ARG A 577 9.29 -5.08 9.52
N ALA A 578 8.76 -3.98 10.05
CA ALA A 578 9.29 -2.64 9.81
C ALA A 578 9.86 -2.02 11.08
N TYR A 579 11.06 -1.44 10.99
CA TYR A 579 11.78 -0.75 12.07
C TYR A 579 12.18 0.65 11.59
N ALA A 580 11.57 1.67 12.19
CA ALA A 580 11.93 3.06 11.93
C ALA A 580 12.87 3.59 13.01
N ASP A 581 13.76 4.49 12.59
CA ASP A 581 14.56 5.34 13.47
C ASP A 581 15.40 4.60 14.51
N GLY A 582 15.90 3.42 14.14
CA GLY A 582 16.83 2.62 14.93
C GLY A 582 16.21 1.88 16.12
N LEU A 583 14.88 1.83 16.25
CA LEU A 583 14.20 1.05 17.28
C LEU A 583 14.47 -0.46 17.10
N LEU A 584 14.57 -1.18 18.22
CA LEU A 584 14.74 -2.64 18.23
C LEU A 584 13.42 -3.40 18.16
N THR A 585 12.31 -2.77 18.53
CA THR A 585 10.96 -3.32 18.39
C THR A 585 10.36 -2.89 17.05
N PRO A 586 9.68 -3.78 16.32
CA PRO A 586 8.98 -3.42 15.08
C PRO A 586 7.89 -2.38 15.33
N ILE A 587 7.78 -1.38 14.46
CA ILE A 587 6.63 -0.47 14.40
C ILE A 587 5.45 -1.10 13.65
N GLN A 588 5.73 -2.07 12.78
CA GLN A 588 4.76 -2.96 12.15
C GLN A 588 5.29 -4.40 12.21
N HIS A 589 4.40 -5.33 12.57
CA HIS A 589 4.67 -6.77 12.63
C HIS A 589 3.47 -7.50 12.02
N GLY A 590 3.73 -8.26 10.97
CA GLY A 590 2.77 -8.94 10.11
C GLY A 590 2.11 -10.18 10.68
N THR A 591 1.51 -10.95 9.77
CA THR A 591 0.91 -12.27 10.07
C THR A 591 1.06 -13.29 8.92
N GLY A 592 1.72 -12.90 7.82
CA GLY A 592 1.90 -13.71 6.62
C GLY A 592 2.20 -12.88 5.38
N THR A 593 2.77 -13.50 4.34
CA THR A 593 3.16 -12.78 3.12
C THR A 593 1.95 -12.40 2.29
N GLU A 594 0.98 -13.30 2.11
CA GLU A 594 -0.25 -12.94 1.41
C GLU A 594 -1.07 -11.91 2.20
N ASP A 595 -1.00 -11.93 3.54
CA ASP A 595 -1.65 -10.97 4.42
C ASP A 595 -1.04 -9.58 4.23
N PHE A 596 0.30 -9.49 4.13
CA PHE A 596 0.98 -8.27 3.73
C PHE A 596 0.53 -7.78 2.36
N TYR A 597 0.23 -8.65 1.40
CA TYR A 597 -0.34 -8.22 0.10
C TYR A 597 -1.87 -8.10 0.12
N GLU A 598 -2.47 -8.01 1.31
CA GLU A 598 -3.90 -7.76 1.56
C GLU A 598 -4.83 -8.88 1.06
N ALA A 599 -4.23 -10.04 0.79
CA ALA A 599 -4.89 -11.27 0.40
C ALA A 599 -5.12 -12.17 1.62
N GLY A 600 -5.24 -13.47 1.41
CA GLY A 600 -5.32 -14.46 2.48
C GLY A 600 -5.31 -15.87 1.92
N TRP A 601 -4.92 -16.85 2.74
CA TRP A 601 -4.97 -18.27 2.38
C TRP A 601 -4.17 -18.60 1.11
N TYR A 602 -2.93 -18.12 1.05
CA TYR A 602 -2.06 -18.26 -0.13
C TYR A 602 -2.70 -17.76 -1.43
N PHE A 603 -3.22 -16.53 -1.46
CA PHE A 603 -3.85 -15.97 -2.68
C PHE A 603 -4.91 -16.90 -3.28
N ARG A 604 -5.90 -17.27 -2.47
CA ARG A 604 -6.82 -18.36 -2.78
C ARG A 604 -7.67 -18.20 -4.05
N THR A 605 -8.19 -17.01 -4.34
CA THR A 605 -9.11 -16.83 -5.48
C THR A 605 -8.39 -16.57 -6.80
N GLY A 606 -7.06 -16.48 -6.79
CA GLY A 606 -6.25 -16.28 -7.99
C GLY A 606 -5.77 -14.84 -8.15
N ALA A 607 -5.32 -14.50 -9.35
CA ALA A 607 -4.79 -13.19 -9.65
C ALA A 607 -5.83 -12.09 -9.39
N PHE A 608 -5.39 -10.97 -8.83
CA PHE A 608 -6.27 -9.81 -8.59
C PHE A 608 -5.49 -8.49 -8.71
N ALA A 609 -6.24 -7.41 -8.90
CA ALA A 609 -5.70 -6.06 -8.93
C ALA A 609 -6.62 -5.10 -8.17
N MET A 610 -6.06 -4.43 -7.17
CA MET A 610 -6.67 -3.33 -6.43
C MET A 610 -5.75 -2.10 -6.50
N PRO A 611 -6.25 -0.87 -6.27
CA PRO A 611 -5.42 0.33 -6.41
C PRO A 611 -4.13 0.28 -5.58
N LEU A 612 -4.16 -0.36 -4.40
CA LEU A 612 -3.06 -0.37 -3.45
C LEU A 612 -2.39 -1.73 -3.23
N ALA A 613 -2.94 -2.82 -3.79
CA ALA A 613 -2.35 -4.15 -3.66
C ALA A 613 -2.77 -5.02 -4.83
N GLY A 614 -1.95 -6.00 -5.19
CA GLY A 614 -2.31 -6.94 -6.24
C GLY A 614 -1.37 -8.12 -6.35
N TYR A 615 -1.87 -9.14 -7.03
CA TYR A 615 -1.21 -10.40 -7.30
C TYR A 615 -1.34 -10.67 -8.81
N PRO A 616 -0.58 -9.95 -9.67
CA PRO A 616 -0.78 -10.00 -11.12
C PRO A 616 -0.33 -11.31 -11.76
N VAL A 617 0.51 -12.12 -11.10
CA VAL A 617 1.11 -13.31 -11.73
C VAL A 617 1.30 -14.47 -10.75
N HIS A 618 0.91 -15.65 -11.21
CA HIS A 618 1.17 -16.97 -10.64
C HIS A 618 1.70 -17.90 -11.71
N GLU A 619 2.89 -18.45 -11.52
CA GLU A 619 3.46 -19.45 -12.43
C GLU A 619 3.73 -20.76 -11.69
N ILE A 620 3.45 -21.89 -12.36
CA ILE A 620 3.68 -23.23 -11.84
C ILE A 620 4.39 -24.08 -12.90
N GLY A 621 5.60 -24.56 -12.60
CA GLY A 621 6.31 -25.57 -13.42
C GLY A 621 6.52 -25.21 -14.90
N GLY A 622 6.66 -23.93 -15.22
CA GLY A 622 6.80 -23.36 -16.58
C GLY A 622 7.30 -21.91 -16.55
N ASP A 623 7.56 -21.31 -17.71
CA ASP A 623 7.86 -19.87 -17.86
C ASP A 623 9.00 -19.33 -16.95
N GLY A 624 10.06 -20.11 -16.77
CA GLY A 624 11.18 -19.74 -15.89
C GLY A 624 10.92 -20.00 -14.40
N CYS A 625 9.75 -20.50 -14.03
CA CYS A 625 9.40 -21.01 -12.71
C CYS A 625 9.53 -22.54 -12.62
N GLN A 626 10.45 -23.03 -11.78
CA GLN A 626 10.63 -24.48 -11.59
C GLN A 626 9.50 -25.13 -10.80
N PHE A 627 9.00 -24.45 -9.75
CA PHE A 627 7.98 -24.98 -8.85
C PHE A 627 6.79 -24.05 -8.80
N ASP A 628 6.72 -23.17 -7.81
CA ASP A 628 5.64 -22.20 -7.62
C ASP A 628 6.26 -20.80 -7.46
N CYS A 629 5.79 -19.86 -8.27
CA CYS A 629 6.29 -18.49 -8.29
C CYS A 629 5.14 -17.49 -8.21
N THR A 630 5.29 -16.52 -7.31
CA THR A 630 4.27 -15.51 -6.98
C THR A 630 4.86 -14.14 -7.26
N GLY A 631 4.17 -13.30 -8.04
CA GLY A 631 4.49 -11.88 -8.17
C GLY A 631 3.38 -11.03 -7.57
N ALA A 632 3.73 -10.11 -6.68
CA ALA A 632 2.78 -9.26 -5.97
C ALA A 632 3.30 -7.82 -5.82
N TYR A 633 2.39 -6.88 -5.55
CA TYR A 633 2.74 -5.52 -5.18
C TYR A 633 1.86 -4.99 -4.06
N ARG A 634 2.41 -4.05 -3.26
CA ARG A 634 1.66 -3.24 -2.29
C ARG A 634 2.13 -1.78 -2.32
N LEU A 635 1.18 -0.85 -2.39
CA LEU A 635 1.36 0.59 -2.29
C LEU A 635 0.77 1.09 -0.96
N MET A 636 1.66 1.47 -0.05
CA MET A 636 1.32 1.95 1.29
C MET A 636 1.04 3.45 1.28
N VAL A 637 0.04 3.90 0.52
CA VAL A 637 -0.27 5.34 0.36
C VAL A 637 -0.87 5.96 1.63
N PRO A 638 -2.02 5.46 2.17
CA PRO A 638 -2.60 5.96 3.42
C PRO A 638 -1.80 5.56 4.67
N ASP A 639 -1.03 4.48 4.57
CA ASP A 639 -0.25 3.85 5.62
C ASP A 639 1.28 3.95 5.39
N ALA A 640 1.72 4.97 4.64
CA ALA A 640 3.14 5.19 4.34
C ALA A 640 3.97 5.39 5.62
N ILE A 641 5.20 4.88 5.64
CA ILE A 641 6.06 4.87 6.83
C ILE A 641 7.08 6.02 6.75
N PRO A 642 6.92 7.10 7.54
CA PRO A 642 7.96 8.12 7.68
C PRO A 642 9.13 7.63 8.54
N PHE A 643 10.31 8.18 8.28
CA PHE A 643 11.50 7.97 9.11
C PHE A 643 12.39 9.23 9.11
N SER A 644 13.10 9.46 10.21
CA SER A 644 13.96 10.61 10.48
C SER A 644 15.45 10.28 10.61
N THR A 645 15.82 9.01 10.85
CA THR A 645 17.23 8.56 10.83
C THR A 645 17.48 7.34 9.95
N GLY A 646 16.45 6.54 9.68
CA GLY A 646 16.53 5.40 8.76
C GLY A 646 15.32 4.47 8.86
N LEU A 647 15.23 3.55 7.90
CA LEU A 647 14.19 2.53 7.85
C LEU A 647 14.83 1.20 7.47
N ARG A 648 14.46 0.16 8.22
CA ARG A 648 14.68 -1.23 7.87
C ARG A 648 13.32 -1.90 7.73
N PHE A 649 13.04 -2.47 6.57
CA PHE A 649 11.79 -3.18 6.31
C PHE A 649 12.11 -4.46 5.55
N GLY A 650 11.67 -5.59 6.08
CA GLY A 650 11.75 -6.89 5.43
C GLY A 650 10.53 -7.76 5.68
N ILE A 651 10.61 -8.98 5.18
CA ILE A 651 9.60 -10.02 5.34
C ILE A 651 10.26 -11.39 5.52
N GLU A 652 9.71 -12.22 6.39
CA GLU A 652 10.16 -13.61 6.51
C GLU A 652 9.82 -14.42 5.24
N HIS A 653 10.50 -15.55 5.06
CA HIS A 653 10.24 -16.46 3.94
C HIS A 653 9.81 -17.83 4.47
N GLY A 654 8.53 -17.92 4.82
CA GLY A 654 7.90 -19.04 5.51
C GLY A 654 7.84 -18.84 7.03
N PRO A 655 7.32 -19.84 7.78
CA PRO A 655 6.82 -19.65 9.15
C PRO A 655 7.82 -19.13 10.18
N LEU A 656 9.12 -19.35 9.93
CA LEU A 656 10.22 -18.96 10.82
C LEU A 656 11.40 -18.40 10.02
N ALA A 657 11.14 -17.81 8.84
CA ALA A 657 12.13 -17.50 7.82
C ALA A 657 13.01 -18.71 7.44
N ASP A 658 12.39 -19.88 7.26
CA ASP A 658 13.08 -21.17 7.13
C ASP A 658 12.88 -21.86 5.77
N VAL A 659 12.02 -21.31 4.90
CA VAL A 659 11.69 -21.93 3.61
C VAL A 659 12.57 -21.38 2.50
N PRO A 660 13.32 -22.21 1.77
CA PRO A 660 14.19 -21.74 0.71
C PRO A 660 13.40 -21.16 -0.46
N ALA A 661 13.79 -19.96 -0.89
CA ALA A 661 13.25 -19.28 -2.07
C ALA A 661 14.33 -18.41 -2.74
N ASP A 662 14.06 -17.95 -3.96
CA ASP A 662 14.77 -16.82 -4.57
C ASP A 662 13.82 -15.64 -4.67
N TYR A 663 14.11 -14.57 -3.92
CA TYR A 663 13.28 -13.37 -3.87
C TYR A 663 13.94 -12.24 -4.64
N SER A 664 13.12 -11.40 -5.28
CA SER A 664 13.51 -10.10 -5.80
C SER A 664 12.45 -9.07 -5.46
N SER A 665 12.87 -7.84 -5.15
CA SER A 665 11.92 -6.78 -4.82
C SER A 665 12.43 -5.42 -5.25
N THR A 666 11.50 -4.56 -5.66
CA THR A 666 11.74 -3.14 -5.95
C THR A 666 10.88 -2.28 -5.02
N SER A 667 11.53 -1.56 -4.09
CA SER A 667 10.86 -0.67 -3.14
C SER A 667 10.78 0.76 -3.64
N TYR A 668 9.65 1.43 -3.40
CA TYR A 668 9.38 2.81 -3.81
C TYR A 668 9.31 3.73 -2.59
N TRP A 669 10.17 4.75 -2.54
CA TRP A 669 10.23 5.66 -1.39
C TRP A 669 10.82 7.02 -1.77
N TYR A 670 10.63 8.01 -0.90
CA TYR A 670 11.26 9.32 -1.02
C TYR A 670 12.21 9.57 0.13
N GLY A 671 13.37 10.18 -0.12
CA GLY A 671 14.24 10.55 0.98
C GLY A 671 15.44 11.41 0.65
N GLN A 672 16.17 11.73 1.71
CA GLN A 672 17.44 12.44 1.74
C GLN A 672 18.39 11.73 2.70
N ARG A 673 19.71 11.87 2.47
CA ARG A 673 20.73 11.20 3.29
C ARG A 673 20.88 11.79 4.69
N GLN A 674 20.46 13.03 4.90
CA GLN A 674 20.54 13.71 6.19
C GLN A 674 19.46 13.20 7.16
N SER A 675 19.81 13.15 8.43
CA SER A 675 18.90 12.80 9.53
C SER A 675 18.36 14.05 10.21
N THR A 676 17.16 13.95 10.78
CA THR A 676 16.49 15.04 11.53
C THR A 676 16.28 14.75 13.00
N LEU A 677 16.68 13.57 13.48
CA LEU A 677 16.47 13.17 14.86
C LEU A 677 17.82 12.87 15.51
N ARG A 678 18.16 13.65 16.53
CA ARG A 678 19.47 13.60 17.21
C ARG A 678 19.28 13.25 18.67
N GLU A 679 20.06 12.32 19.17
CA GLU A 679 20.11 12.07 20.60
C GLU A 679 20.67 13.28 21.34
N THR A 680 19.97 13.72 22.38
CA THR A 680 20.35 14.88 23.20
C THR A 680 20.56 14.53 24.65
N ASP A 681 19.98 13.43 25.13
CA ASP A 681 20.15 12.99 26.51
C ASP A 681 19.81 11.51 26.69
N ARG A 682 20.22 10.92 27.82
CA ARG A 682 19.84 9.57 28.22
C ARG A 682 19.72 9.46 29.74
N LEU A 683 18.65 8.80 30.17
CA LEU A 683 18.40 8.50 31.58
C LEU A 683 18.32 6.98 31.77
N ASN A 684 19.19 6.43 32.62
CA ASN A 684 19.03 5.11 33.18
C ASN A 684 18.38 5.22 34.59
N PRO A 685 17.11 4.82 34.78
CA PRO A 685 16.44 4.88 36.08
C PRO A 685 16.97 3.84 37.08
N THR A 686 17.80 2.87 36.67
CA THR A 686 18.37 1.85 37.54
C THR A 686 19.78 2.20 38.05
N ASP A 687 20.40 3.25 37.50
CA ASP A 687 21.71 3.73 37.90
C ASP A 687 21.61 4.96 38.83
N LEU A 688 22.29 4.92 39.98
CA LEU A 688 22.18 5.97 41.00
C LEU A 688 22.77 7.32 40.56
N ALA A 689 23.83 7.33 39.75
CA ALA A 689 24.46 8.56 39.29
C ALA A 689 23.57 9.27 38.26
N SER A 690 23.06 8.50 37.30
CA SER A 690 22.06 8.93 36.31
C SER A 690 20.80 9.46 36.99
N ARG A 691 20.29 8.78 38.03
CA ARG A 691 19.14 9.29 38.80
C ARG A 691 19.43 10.65 39.46
N ALA A 692 20.61 10.82 40.05
CA ALA A 692 20.99 12.08 40.69
C ALA A 692 21.15 13.22 39.67
N GLU A 693 21.77 12.96 38.53
CA GLU A 693 21.96 13.92 37.43
C GLU A 693 20.61 14.45 36.90
N HIS A 694 19.63 13.56 36.74
CA HIS A 694 18.32 13.91 36.17
C HIS A 694 17.27 14.28 37.23
N GLY A 695 17.62 14.26 38.52
CA GLY A 695 16.67 14.47 39.61
C GLY A 695 15.50 13.47 39.59
N TYR A 696 15.78 12.22 39.28
CA TYR A 696 14.78 11.17 39.09
C TYR A 696 14.07 10.84 40.42
N THR A 697 12.74 10.79 40.37
CA THR A 697 11.86 10.42 41.48
C THR A 697 10.80 9.44 40.98
N ALA A 698 10.39 8.50 41.82
CA ALA A 698 9.32 7.56 41.51
C ALA A 698 8.57 7.15 42.77
N VAL A 699 7.24 7.08 42.68
CA VAL A 699 6.36 6.67 43.78
C VAL A 699 5.98 5.20 43.63
N GLY A 700 6.13 4.42 44.71
CA GLY A 700 5.80 3.00 44.72
C GLY A 700 6.62 2.21 43.70
N GLU A 701 7.89 2.57 43.55
CA GLU A 701 8.84 1.95 42.64
C GLU A 701 9.37 0.62 43.19
N THR A 702 9.47 -0.37 42.33
CA THR A 702 10.22 -1.60 42.55
C THR A 702 11.30 -1.74 41.48
N VAL A 703 12.33 -2.53 41.78
CA VAL A 703 13.41 -2.86 40.84
C VAL A 703 13.49 -4.37 40.72
N SER A 704 13.61 -4.87 39.49
CA SER A 704 13.78 -6.29 39.20
C SER A 704 14.73 -6.52 38.03
N ALA A 705 15.40 -7.67 38.04
CA ALA A 705 16.17 -8.14 36.91
C ALA A 705 15.25 -8.76 35.87
N VAL A 706 15.46 -8.43 34.60
CA VAL A 706 14.80 -9.04 33.45
C VAL A 706 15.87 -9.64 32.54
N THR A 707 15.66 -10.90 32.17
CA THR A 707 16.45 -11.61 31.16
C THR A 707 15.47 -12.11 30.11
N SER A 708 15.53 -11.53 28.91
CA SER A 708 14.60 -11.84 27.81
C SER A 708 15.14 -11.30 26.49
N SER A 709 14.36 -11.35 25.41
CA SER A 709 14.68 -10.79 24.09
C SER A 709 13.66 -9.72 23.68
N PHE A 710 14.01 -8.95 22.64
CA PHE A 710 13.05 -8.10 21.92
C PHE A 710 12.30 -8.95 20.90
N GLU A 711 11.08 -8.58 20.54
CA GLU A 711 10.37 -9.24 19.43
C GLU A 711 10.92 -8.83 18.05
N GLY A 712 10.58 -9.59 17.01
CA GLY A 712 11.11 -9.42 15.65
C GLY A 712 12.53 -9.97 15.50
N ASP A 713 13.38 -9.33 14.70
CA ASP A 713 14.70 -9.84 14.28
C ASP A 713 15.71 -10.09 15.42
N ASN A 714 15.41 -9.64 16.64
CA ASN A 714 16.25 -9.80 17.82
C ASN A 714 15.65 -10.77 18.85
N ASP A 715 14.63 -11.54 18.48
CA ASP A 715 13.92 -12.55 19.28
C ASP A 715 14.80 -13.69 19.79
N HIS A 716 15.89 -13.98 19.08
CA HIS A 716 16.90 -14.98 19.46
C HIS A 716 18.06 -14.40 20.29
N SER A 717 18.13 -13.09 20.49
CA SER A 717 19.18 -12.41 21.25
C SER A 717 18.69 -12.06 22.65
N VAL A 718 19.25 -12.72 23.66
CA VAL A 718 18.87 -12.50 25.05
C VAL A 718 19.71 -11.37 25.66
N ALA A 719 19.05 -10.41 26.28
CA ALA A 719 19.66 -9.35 27.07
C ALA A 719 19.21 -9.45 28.53
N THR A 720 20.14 -9.20 29.45
CA THR A 720 19.86 -9.05 30.88
C THR A 720 20.09 -7.61 31.33
N SER A 721 19.13 -7.04 32.05
CA SER A 721 19.27 -5.74 32.70
C SER A 721 18.30 -5.56 33.85
N GLN A 722 18.48 -4.49 34.62
CA GLN A 722 17.52 -4.09 35.65
C GLN A 722 16.38 -3.27 35.03
N VAL A 723 15.20 -3.36 35.62
CA VAL A 723 14.01 -2.58 35.26
C VAL A 723 13.42 -1.99 36.53
N THR A 724 13.06 -0.71 36.47
CA THR A 724 12.19 -0.09 37.46
C THR A 724 10.73 -0.31 37.08
N ALA A 725 9.83 -0.44 38.05
CA ALA A 725 8.39 -0.44 37.82
C ALA A 725 7.68 0.44 38.88
N ALA A 726 6.98 1.48 38.43
CA ALA A 726 6.32 2.44 39.32
C ALA A 726 4.79 2.30 39.26
N THR A 727 4.15 2.37 40.43
CA THR A 727 2.69 2.38 40.58
C THR A 727 2.13 3.80 40.76
N GLY A 728 2.99 4.77 41.06
CA GLY A 728 2.65 6.19 41.13
C GLY A 728 3.52 7.05 40.21
N ALA A 729 3.47 8.37 40.41
CA ALA A 729 4.14 9.32 39.54
C ALA A 729 5.67 9.10 39.48
N VAL A 730 6.22 9.21 38.27
CA VAL A 730 7.65 9.24 37.98
C VAL A 730 8.00 10.64 37.46
N GLY A 731 9.09 11.24 37.94
CA GLY A 731 9.50 12.57 37.52
C GLY A 731 11.01 12.66 37.32
N PHE A 732 11.44 13.34 36.26
CA PHE A 732 12.85 13.55 35.94
C PHE A 732 13.03 14.76 35.01
N ARG A 733 14.24 15.31 34.94
CA ARG A 733 14.61 16.36 33.97
C ARG A 733 15.50 15.78 32.90
N ILE A 734 15.36 16.27 31.67
CA ILE A 734 16.16 15.85 30.52
C ILE A 734 16.68 17.06 29.77
N ALA A 735 17.84 16.93 29.12
CA ALA A 735 18.41 17.90 28.20
C ALA A 735 17.86 17.75 26.78
N VAL A 736 17.60 18.88 26.14
CA VAL A 736 17.07 18.94 24.77
C VAL A 736 17.75 20.05 23.99
N GLU A 737 17.75 19.95 22.66
CA GLU A 737 18.31 20.99 21.79
C GLU A 737 17.36 22.21 21.77
N PRO A 738 17.76 23.44 22.14
CA PRO A 738 16.87 24.59 22.12
C PRO A 738 16.25 24.91 20.75
N ALA A 739 16.91 24.57 19.64
CA ALA A 739 16.35 24.72 18.29
C ALA A 739 15.48 23.52 17.84
N ASN A 740 14.97 22.71 18.77
CA ASN A 740 14.15 21.54 18.42
C ASN A 740 12.77 21.90 17.87
N SER A 741 12.24 21.05 16.99
CA SER A 741 10.85 21.07 16.49
C SER A 741 9.99 19.97 17.13
N GLY A 742 10.32 19.58 18.36
CA GLY A 742 9.73 18.44 19.05
C GLY A 742 10.82 17.54 19.66
N VAL A 743 10.42 16.67 20.58
CA VAL A 743 11.32 15.75 21.29
C VAL A 743 10.69 14.36 21.33
N GLN A 744 11.42 13.33 20.96
CA GLN A 744 11.00 11.95 21.11
C GLN A 744 11.65 11.34 22.36
N LEU A 745 10.81 10.78 23.22
CA LEU A 745 11.22 9.95 24.34
C LEU A 745 11.06 8.50 23.91
N VAL A 746 12.16 7.75 23.84
CA VAL A 746 12.13 6.30 23.63
C VAL A 746 12.36 5.63 24.96
N ARG A 747 11.44 4.74 25.36
CA ARG A 747 11.55 3.97 26.59
C ARG A 747 11.91 2.55 26.24
N THR A 748 12.93 2.02 26.92
CA THR A 748 13.15 0.57 26.98
C THR A 748 12.46 0.04 28.23
N ALA A 749 11.59 -0.96 28.09
CA ALA A 749 10.69 -1.42 29.14
C ALA A 749 10.52 -2.96 29.17
N ASP A 750 9.97 -3.45 30.27
CA ASP A 750 9.47 -4.82 30.41
C ASP A 750 7.98 -4.85 30.04
N GLN A 751 7.65 -5.50 28.93
CA GLN A 751 6.28 -5.61 28.40
C GLN A 751 5.55 -6.89 28.84
N ALA A 752 6.03 -7.63 29.84
CA ALA A 752 5.34 -8.83 30.33
C ALA A 752 3.89 -8.59 30.77
N LYS A 753 3.56 -7.36 31.20
CA LYS A 753 2.20 -6.93 31.51
C LYS A 753 1.73 -5.93 30.46
N ALA A 754 0.59 -6.25 29.84
CA ALA A 754 -0.07 -5.38 28.90
C ALA A 754 -0.73 -4.17 29.58
N GLY A 755 -1.00 -3.13 28.78
CA GLY A 755 -1.80 -1.99 29.21
C GLY A 755 -1.08 -1.05 30.17
N GLN A 756 0.25 -0.89 30.02
CA GLN A 756 0.96 0.19 30.72
C GLN A 756 0.58 1.52 30.10
N GLN A 757 0.23 2.49 30.93
CA GLN A 757 -0.25 3.78 30.46
C GLN A 757 0.08 4.90 31.43
N VAL A 758 0.59 6.02 30.93
CA VAL A 758 0.86 7.23 31.71
C VAL A 758 0.33 8.48 31.01
N GLU A 759 -0.21 9.41 31.79
CA GLU A 759 -0.32 10.81 31.36
C GLU A 759 1.08 11.45 31.43
N VAL A 760 1.53 11.99 30.30
CA VAL A 760 2.82 12.67 30.18
C VAL A 760 2.60 14.16 30.40
N LEU A 761 3.31 14.73 31.36
CA LEU A 761 3.37 16.16 31.58
C LEU A 761 4.77 16.69 31.31
N VAL A 762 4.84 17.82 30.61
CA VAL A 762 6.07 18.55 30.29
C VAL A 762 5.97 19.92 30.95
N ASP A 763 6.87 20.19 31.89
CA ASP A 763 6.87 21.40 32.73
C ASP A 763 5.49 21.67 33.37
N GLY A 764 4.84 20.60 33.85
CA GLY A 764 3.52 20.64 34.49
C GLY A 764 2.33 20.75 33.52
N THR A 765 2.57 20.86 32.21
CA THR A 765 1.51 20.89 31.19
C THR A 765 1.29 19.51 30.60
N VAL A 766 0.03 19.07 30.48
CA VAL A 766 -0.30 17.78 29.85
C VAL A 766 0.10 17.78 28.37
N ALA A 767 0.97 16.86 27.99
CA ALA A 767 1.42 16.64 26.62
C ALA A 767 0.58 15.57 25.90
N GLY A 768 0.07 14.59 26.64
CA GLY A 768 -0.74 13.51 26.10
C GLY A 768 -0.65 12.25 26.93
N THR A 769 -1.07 11.13 26.34
CA THR A 769 -1.02 9.81 26.99
C THR A 769 -0.05 8.92 26.24
N TRP A 770 0.92 8.35 26.96
CA TRP A 770 1.79 7.30 26.44
C TRP A 770 1.20 5.95 26.83
N GLN A 771 0.82 5.16 25.83
CA GLN A 771 0.15 3.88 25.99
C GLN A 771 0.92 2.77 25.31
N GLN A 772 1.10 1.67 26.03
CA GLN A 772 1.62 0.40 25.56
C GLN A 772 0.48 -0.63 25.68
N SER A 773 -0.18 -0.93 24.57
CA SER A 773 -1.42 -1.71 24.57
C SER A 773 -1.18 -3.22 24.61
N TYR A 774 -0.15 -3.70 23.90
CA TYR A 774 0.21 -5.11 23.87
C TYR A 774 0.82 -5.57 25.19
N GLY A 775 1.03 -6.87 25.36
CA GLY A 775 1.92 -7.40 26.37
C GLY A 775 2.49 -8.70 25.83
N ASN A 776 3.74 -8.99 26.18
CA ASN A 776 4.46 -10.14 25.68
C ASN A 776 5.27 -10.77 26.82
N ALA A 777 4.88 -11.98 27.23
CA ALA A 777 5.54 -12.71 28.30
C ALA A 777 6.78 -13.49 27.83
N GLU A 778 6.92 -13.73 26.52
CA GLU A 778 8.04 -14.45 25.91
C GLU A 778 9.18 -13.48 25.55
N HIS A 779 8.87 -12.45 24.74
CA HIS A 779 9.78 -11.37 24.36
C HIS A 779 9.48 -10.12 25.17
N ARG A 780 10.01 -10.08 26.39
CA ARG A 780 9.67 -9.07 27.38
C ARG A 780 10.33 -7.72 27.15
N TRP A 781 11.42 -7.64 26.38
CA TRP A 781 12.01 -6.35 26.07
C TRP A 781 11.23 -5.62 24.99
N LEU A 782 10.94 -4.34 25.26
CA LEU A 782 10.23 -3.45 24.36
C LEU A 782 10.97 -2.12 24.23
N GLN A 783 11.00 -1.57 23.02
CA GLN A 783 11.21 -0.14 22.78
C GLN A 783 9.94 0.49 22.22
N ASP A 784 9.34 1.40 22.97
CA ASP A 784 8.24 2.25 22.52
C ASP A 784 8.62 3.73 22.63
N ALA A 785 7.82 4.61 22.02
CA ALA A 785 8.15 6.02 21.92
C ALA A 785 6.95 6.92 22.15
N PHE A 786 7.21 8.10 22.72
CA PHE A 786 6.28 9.20 22.83
C PHE A 786 6.92 10.48 22.29
N THR A 787 6.19 11.18 21.41
CA THR A 787 6.68 12.44 20.84
C THR A 787 6.04 13.63 21.54
N VAL A 788 6.87 14.43 22.22
CA VAL A 788 6.52 15.73 22.77
C VAL A 788 6.42 16.74 21.64
N PRO A 789 5.30 17.47 21.52
CA PRO A 789 5.08 18.42 20.44
C PRO A 789 5.90 19.71 20.66
N ALA A 790 6.30 20.36 19.56
CA ALA A 790 7.21 21.52 19.57
C ALA A 790 6.76 22.66 20.49
N GLN A 791 5.45 22.86 20.62
CA GLN A 791 4.84 23.91 21.44
C GLN A 791 5.18 23.74 22.93
N LEU A 792 5.57 22.53 23.36
CA LEU A 792 5.99 22.24 24.73
C LEU A 792 7.52 22.19 24.90
N SER A 793 8.30 22.08 23.83
CA SER A 793 9.75 21.83 23.89
C SER A 793 10.63 22.88 23.23
N ALA A 794 10.15 23.61 22.22
CA ALA A 794 10.95 24.56 21.45
C ALA A 794 11.47 25.71 22.31
N GLY A 795 12.72 26.14 22.06
CA GLY A 795 13.39 27.22 22.79
C GLY A 795 13.93 26.83 24.17
N LYS A 796 13.65 25.62 24.65
CA LYS A 796 14.09 25.14 25.98
C LYS A 796 15.36 24.31 25.86
N ARG A 797 16.22 24.36 26.88
CA ARG A 797 17.43 23.51 26.98
C ARG A 797 17.22 22.26 27.83
N SER A 798 16.17 22.27 28.65
CA SER A 798 15.79 21.16 29.49
C SER A 798 14.28 21.14 29.67
N LEU A 799 13.72 19.95 29.84
CA LEU A 799 12.31 19.70 30.12
C LEU A 799 12.17 18.95 31.44
N SER A 800 11.22 19.35 32.27
CA SER A 800 10.77 18.55 33.41
C SER A 800 9.66 17.62 32.96
N ILE A 801 9.94 16.31 32.97
CA ILE A 801 8.98 15.27 32.61
C ILE A 801 8.33 14.73 33.89
N THR A 802 7.01 14.57 33.86
CA THR A 802 6.27 13.80 34.87
C THR A 802 5.37 12.80 34.17
N LEU A 803 5.53 11.52 34.51
CA LEU A 803 4.72 10.42 34.03
C LEU A 803 3.78 10.00 35.15
N ARG A 804 2.48 10.16 34.96
CA ARG A 804 1.46 9.76 35.94
C ARG A 804 0.74 8.51 35.46
N PRO A 805 0.95 7.34 36.10
CA PRO A 805 0.21 6.13 35.74
C PRO A 805 -1.30 6.38 35.74
N VAL A 806 -1.97 5.91 34.69
CA VAL A 806 -3.44 6.00 34.58
C VAL A 806 -4.05 5.02 35.57
N LEU A 807 -5.14 5.42 36.23
CA LEU A 807 -5.81 4.56 37.21
C LEU A 807 -6.22 3.23 36.58
N GLY A 808 -5.79 2.11 37.18
CA GLY A 808 -6.09 0.76 36.71
C GLY A 808 -5.14 0.23 35.62
N SER A 809 -4.17 1.03 35.16
CA SER A 809 -3.12 0.53 34.25
C SER A 809 -2.13 -0.38 34.97
N ALA A 810 -1.40 -1.19 34.20
CA ALA A 810 -0.25 -1.92 34.74
C ALA A 810 0.84 -0.94 35.25
N PRO A 811 1.70 -1.35 36.20
CA PRO A 811 2.83 -0.55 36.66
C PRO A 811 3.70 -0.10 35.48
N TRP A 812 4.13 1.16 35.49
CA TRP A 812 4.94 1.74 34.43
C TRP A 812 6.39 1.28 34.58
N SER A 813 6.86 0.45 33.65
CA SER A 813 8.22 -0.10 33.70
C SER A 813 9.18 0.66 32.79
N ALA A 814 10.44 0.77 33.22
CA ALA A 814 11.53 1.35 32.42
C ALA A 814 12.91 0.85 32.88
N SER A 815 13.75 0.43 31.94
CA SER A 815 15.20 0.24 32.12
C SER A 815 16.02 1.41 31.58
N GLY A 816 15.44 2.26 30.73
CA GLY A 816 16.12 3.43 30.19
C GLY A 816 15.20 4.31 29.36
N TYR A 817 15.54 5.60 29.30
CA TYR A 817 14.94 6.59 28.41
C TYR A 817 16.03 7.20 27.52
N HIS A 818 15.87 7.07 26.21
CA HIS A 818 16.65 7.84 25.24
C HIS A 818 15.85 9.07 24.84
N VAL A 819 16.49 10.23 24.89
CA VAL A 819 15.87 11.51 24.55
C VAL A 819 16.48 11.99 23.25
N ARG A 820 15.61 12.24 22.26
CA ARG A 820 16.03 12.66 20.93
C ARG A 820 15.29 13.92 20.52
N SER A 821 16.01 14.96 20.13
CA SER A 821 15.42 16.19 19.62
C SER A 821 15.27 16.11 18.10
N PHE A 822 14.10 16.52 17.58
CA PHE A 822 13.94 16.80 16.16
C PHE A 822 14.64 18.12 15.85
N VAL A 823 15.64 18.10 14.96
CA VAL A 823 16.57 19.20 14.72
C VAL A 823 16.74 19.47 13.23
N ALA A 824 17.41 20.58 12.90
CA ALA A 824 17.84 20.84 11.53
C ALA A 824 18.66 19.66 10.98
N PRO A 825 18.49 19.33 9.68
CA PRO A 825 19.12 18.16 9.08
C PRO A 825 20.65 18.14 9.22
N PHE A 826 21.20 16.98 9.58
CA PHE A 826 22.64 16.77 9.78
C PHE A 826 23.11 15.47 9.12
N ASP A 827 24.41 15.37 8.85
CA ASP A 827 25.01 14.14 8.32
C ASP A 827 25.14 13.09 9.44
N PRO A 828 24.50 11.91 9.31
CA PRO A 828 24.58 10.85 10.32
C PRO A 828 25.88 10.03 10.28
N GLY A 829 26.83 10.32 9.38
CA GLY A 829 28.07 9.54 9.24
C GLY A 829 27.89 8.19 8.55
N GLY A 830 26.77 8.01 7.83
CA GLY A 830 26.54 6.86 6.93
C GLY A 830 26.04 5.56 7.57
N VAL A 831 25.70 5.53 8.87
CA VAL A 831 25.21 4.31 9.55
C VAL A 831 23.89 4.61 10.28
N VAL A 832 22.89 3.71 10.16
CA VAL A 832 21.69 3.78 11.00
C VAL A 832 22.12 3.54 12.44
N THR A 833 22.09 4.58 13.27
CA THR A 833 22.43 4.44 14.67
C THR A 833 21.24 3.78 15.38
N ARG A 834 21.38 2.49 15.71
CA ARG A 834 20.42 1.78 16.57
C ARG A 834 20.30 2.52 17.90
N VAL A 835 19.09 2.56 18.47
CA VAL A 835 18.86 3.02 19.84
C VAL A 835 19.33 1.92 20.78
N ALA A 836 20.64 1.90 21.05
CA ALA A 836 21.26 0.88 21.88
C ALA A 836 20.78 0.99 23.33
N PRO A 837 20.07 -0.02 23.88
CA PRO A 837 19.61 0.01 25.26
C PRO A 837 20.78 0.17 26.24
N GLN A 838 20.65 1.09 27.21
CA GLN A 838 21.68 1.30 28.22
C GLN A 838 21.76 0.14 29.22
N GLY A 839 23.00 -0.27 29.56
CA GLY A 839 23.23 -1.22 30.64
C GLY A 839 22.63 -2.62 30.41
N MET A 840 22.35 -2.98 29.16
CA MET A 840 21.99 -4.35 28.79
C MET A 840 23.23 -5.18 28.53
N ASP A 841 23.34 -6.29 29.25
CA ASP A 841 24.32 -7.33 28.99
C ASP A 841 23.74 -8.31 27.97
N TRP A 842 24.32 -8.33 26.77
CA TRP A 842 23.85 -9.14 25.65
C TRP A 842 24.60 -10.47 25.62
N SER A 843 23.85 -11.55 25.74
CA SER A 843 24.36 -12.89 25.44
C SER A 843 24.19 -13.18 23.95
N PRO A 844 25.16 -13.83 23.29
CA PRO A 844 25.03 -14.28 21.90
C PRO A 844 23.78 -15.15 21.68
N LYS A 845 23.38 -15.31 20.40
CA LYS A 845 22.31 -16.25 20.00
C LYS A 845 22.65 -17.66 20.49
N ASP A 846 22.05 -18.07 21.61
CA ASP A 846 22.31 -19.38 22.24
C ASP A 846 21.44 -20.50 21.62
N ARG A 847 20.57 -20.14 20.67
CA ARG A 847 19.70 -21.06 19.96
C ARG A 847 19.92 -20.79 18.48
N GLY A 848 20.29 -21.81 17.72
CA GLY A 848 20.32 -21.72 16.25
C GLY A 848 18.95 -21.29 15.68
N PRO A 849 18.78 -21.24 14.35
CA PRO A 849 17.49 -20.91 13.77
C PRO A 849 16.39 -21.80 14.37
N ALA A 850 15.22 -21.21 14.61
CA ALA A 850 14.09 -21.96 15.14
C ALA A 850 13.75 -23.13 14.22
N VAL A 851 13.45 -24.28 14.83
CA VAL A 851 12.99 -25.47 14.09
C VAL A 851 11.48 -25.53 14.21
N ARG A 852 10.80 -25.78 13.09
CA ARG A 852 9.35 -25.93 13.02
C ARG A 852 8.86 -27.12 13.84
N THR A 853 7.73 -26.94 14.52
CA THR A 853 7.05 -27.88 15.41
C THR A 853 5.53 -27.74 15.27
N ASP A 854 4.75 -28.50 16.04
CA ASP A 854 3.29 -28.36 16.11
C ASP A 854 2.81 -27.00 16.64
N ARG A 855 3.72 -26.15 17.15
CA ARG A 855 3.43 -24.76 17.55
C ARG A 855 3.46 -23.78 16.39
N ASP A 856 3.84 -24.22 15.21
CA ASP A 856 3.93 -23.43 13.99
C ASP A 856 2.87 -23.94 13.01
N PRO A 857 1.58 -23.67 13.29
CA PRO A 857 0.50 -24.13 12.43
C PRO A 857 0.66 -23.51 11.03
N ILE A 858 0.24 -24.26 10.03
CA ILE A 858 0.20 -23.83 8.64
C ILE A 858 -1.20 -24.10 8.10
N SER A 859 -1.66 -23.31 7.16
CA SER A 859 -2.97 -23.56 6.55
C SER A 859 -2.95 -24.89 5.77
N PRO A 860 -3.82 -25.87 6.09
CA PRO A 860 -3.76 -27.21 5.49
C PRO A 860 -4.15 -27.20 4.01
N LYS A 861 -3.65 -28.20 3.25
CA LYS A 861 -3.82 -28.40 1.80
C LYS A 861 -5.27 -28.46 1.26
N LYS A 862 -6.31 -28.28 2.07
CA LYS A 862 -7.71 -28.22 1.58
C LYS A 862 -8.05 -26.94 0.81
N GLY A 863 -7.05 -26.13 0.45
CA GLY A 863 -7.12 -25.23 -0.70
C GLY A 863 -6.77 -25.99 -1.99
N THR A 864 -7.67 -26.85 -2.47
CA THR A 864 -7.62 -27.25 -3.88
C THR A 864 -7.85 -25.99 -4.69
N THR A 865 -6.81 -25.48 -5.36
CA THR A 865 -6.98 -24.88 -6.68
C THR A 865 -7.76 -25.90 -7.49
N GLY A 866 -9.07 -25.66 -7.67
CA GLY A 866 -9.85 -26.41 -8.65
C GLY A 866 -9.18 -26.17 -9.99
N GLY A 867 -8.67 -27.24 -10.60
CA GLY A 867 -8.17 -27.22 -11.96
C GLY A 867 -9.28 -27.10 -12.99
#